data_AF-A0A971AFI2-F1
#
_entry.id   AF-A0A971AFI2-F1
#
_cell.length_a   1.000
_cell.length_b   1.000
_cell.length_c   1.000
_cell.angle_alpha   90.00
_cell.angle_beta   90.00
_cell.angle_gamma   90.00
#
_symmetry.space_group_name_H-M   'P 1'
#
loop_
_entity.id
_entity.type
_entity.pdbx_description
1 polymer ?
#
loop_
_entity_poly.entity_id
_entity_poly.type
_entity_poly.pdbx_seq_one_letter_code
_entity_poly.pdbx_strand_id
1 'polypeptide(L)'
;MAKALRLPAPQGPADVQVLCRAAQRAIEAPHQIDGIALKSADWQARRDDLRKLIEAGQRIRKLRTAHGDTLIEEAWDQDLLDVRQALVHYGNKWWRLLSGQYRAARARLAGLCRQGLPSGNAACLALVDAVLEARRHQKVYQQYQSLGEALFRAQWQGLDSDWQVLGTLVDWVVALYRDIGEGTLPQGLIDFLAGSPQLDRLQSTLDAVKSLLASQSEATAEAMKAIAFVDADTVLPTDFDGLQKRLEIWQAQPEALQRMTEFNLLADELQQAGLVSGVALASTWRNAGTDYLMAFEWTWYEGQFDIAYRTRPPLQRFDRTSHEHAIETFQKLDTALFQHTRRRLMLKHWEALSSIEGAGELSIVRREINKKRRHLPIRRLMEQAGRAIQAIKPVFMMSPMSIATYLPPGRIEFDLVIFDEASQVAPVDAFGALLRGKQAVVVGDSKQMPPSSFFDKLYSGEEDDEDNITADQESILGMFRAQGAPRRMLRWHYRSRHESLIAVSNHEFYENRLVVFPSPGVHPAATGLKFHLLEDTYYDRGRTRTNPEEALAVAKRVMAHAKTHPQHSLGVVAFSVAQRDAIEMQLEALRRQDPSAEDFFNAPPSEPFFIKNLENVQGDERDVILISIGYGKTKEGYLAYNFGPLNSEGGERRLNVLITRARLACEVFANFTGDDIDLRRTNARGVIVLKNFLNYAQNRVLLTPQSTGRGPDSPFEEAVLRCLQQAGYDAEPQVGCAGFFIDIGIRDPDKPGRYLLGVECDGATYHSARSARDRDRLREEVLRKLGWRLHRIWSTDWFRNPDREFKRLEEAIERARLTRQEVPAAPARAPQTIEIVRTDETKTGEAAAANSADAYSKANFEIAVIGQQLHQVSPVYLATWLREVVDAESPIHIDAAQVRVANAAGVRRLGARIKAALDAGVEYAVREGMIERRGDFLWKPGMSEVPVRDRSHLKSSEKKIEFIAPEEIQAAIRLTVTRNFSINRDDLLSESLNLLGFKRVTGQARERVETLLDELVRNGELNEQGLMLLPVST
;
A
#
# COMPACT_ATOMS: atom_id res chain seq x y z
N MET A 1 46.32 -64.44 -1.53
CA MET A 1 46.80 -64.20 -0.15
C MET A 1 45.79 -64.64 0.92
N ALA A 2 44.55 -64.10 0.96
CA ALA A 2 43.54 -64.43 1.98
C ALA A 2 43.28 -65.94 2.13
N LYS A 3 43.04 -66.63 1.01
CA LYS A 3 42.90 -68.09 0.95
C LYS A 3 44.13 -68.84 1.48
N ALA A 4 45.34 -68.32 1.24
CA ALA A 4 46.58 -68.93 1.73
C ALA A 4 46.71 -68.81 3.25
N LEU A 5 46.28 -67.68 3.83
CA LEU A 5 46.26 -67.44 5.28
C LEU A 5 44.99 -67.96 5.99
N ARG A 6 44.04 -68.54 5.25
CA ARG A 6 42.70 -68.92 5.75
C ARG A 6 41.93 -67.77 6.41
N LEU A 7 42.10 -66.56 5.86
CA LEU A 7 41.42 -65.33 6.29
C LEU A 7 40.31 -64.95 5.31
N PRO A 8 39.30 -64.14 5.74
CA PRO A 8 38.25 -63.65 4.85
C PRO A 8 38.83 -62.84 3.68
N ALA A 9 38.11 -62.81 2.56
CA ALA A 9 38.48 -61.99 1.41
C ALA A 9 38.33 -60.50 1.76
N PRO A 10 39.32 -59.65 1.42
CA PRO A 10 39.26 -58.21 1.68
C PRO A 10 38.17 -57.56 0.83
N GLN A 11 37.39 -56.65 1.42
CA GLN A 11 36.35 -55.91 0.69
C GLN A 11 36.87 -54.59 0.12
N GLY A 12 37.93 -54.03 0.70
CA GLY A 12 38.56 -52.80 0.21
C GLY A 12 40.06 -52.70 0.51
N PRO A 13 40.71 -51.60 0.09
CA PRO A 13 42.15 -51.37 0.27
C PRO A 13 42.64 -51.50 1.72
N ALA A 14 41.86 -51.02 2.70
CA ALA A 14 42.20 -51.11 4.11
C ALA A 14 42.30 -52.57 4.60
N ASP A 15 41.38 -53.43 4.16
CA ASP A 15 41.40 -54.86 4.49
C ASP A 15 42.62 -55.57 3.88
N VAL A 16 43.02 -55.16 2.67
CA VAL A 16 44.24 -55.67 2.02
C VAL A 16 45.48 -55.31 2.83
N GLN A 17 45.55 -54.10 3.40
CA GLN A 17 46.66 -53.69 4.26
C GLN A 17 46.72 -54.53 5.55
N VAL A 18 45.57 -54.78 6.20
CA VAL A 18 45.49 -55.69 7.36
C VAL A 18 45.97 -57.09 6.99
N LEU A 19 45.53 -57.59 5.82
CA LEU A 19 45.95 -58.89 5.30
C LEU A 19 47.45 -58.96 4.99
N CYS A 20 48.04 -57.86 4.48
CA CYS A 20 49.48 -57.75 4.26
C CYS A 20 50.27 -57.82 5.57
N ARG A 21 49.80 -57.12 6.63
CA ARG A 21 50.41 -57.19 7.97
C ARG A 21 50.32 -58.60 8.54
N ALA A 22 49.19 -59.28 8.37
CA ALA A 22 49.01 -60.67 8.79
C ALA A 22 49.96 -61.64 8.05
N ALA A 23 50.11 -61.46 6.74
CA ALA A 23 51.06 -62.24 5.93
C ALA A 23 52.49 -62.02 6.41
N GLN A 24 52.91 -60.77 6.59
CA GLN A 24 54.24 -60.40 7.08
C GLN A 24 54.52 -61.05 8.44
N ARG A 25 53.57 -60.95 9.38
CA ARG A 25 53.69 -61.56 10.71
C ARG A 25 53.84 -63.07 10.63
N ALA A 26 53.13 -63.75 9.71
CA ALA A 26 53.27 -65.18 9.52
C ALA A 26 54.64 -65.58 8.95
N ILE A 27 55.20 -64.77 8.04
CA ILE A 27 56.53 -65.00 7.44
C ILE A 27 57.63 -64.84 8.51
N GLU A 28 57.46 -63.91 9.44
CA GLU A 28 58.40 -63.65 10.55
C GLU A 28 58.28 -64.66 11.72
N ALA A 29 57.45 -65.70 11.58
CA ALA A 29 57.27 -66.70 12.65
C ALA A 29 58.57 -67.51 12.87
N PRO A 30 59.04 -67.66 14.13
CA PRO A 30 60.18 -68.52 14.43
C PRO A 30 59.93 -69.97 13.98
N HIS A 31 60.93 -70.61 13.39
CA HIS A 31 60.82 -72.00 12.89
C HIS A 31 60.40 -73.02 13.97
N GLN A 32 60.65 -72.72 15.24
CA GLN A 32 60.33 -73.57 16.40
C GLN A 32 58.91 -73.38 16.93
N ILE A 33 58.05 -72.63 16.23
CA ILE A 33 56.63 -72.48 16.60
C ILE A 33 55.86 -73.79 16.43
N ASP A 34 56.35 -74.69 15.56
CA ASP A 34 55.80 -76.03 15.42
C ASP A 34 56.07 -76.84 16.70
N GLY A 35 54.99 -77.28 17.33
CA GLY A 35 55.05 -78.08 18.54
C GLY A 35 54.84 -77.33 19.85
N ILE A 36 54.53 -76.02 19.84
CA ILE A 36 54.06 -75.28 21.03
C ILE A 36 52.52 -75.20 21.10
N ALA A 37 51.95 -74.94 22.27
CA ALA A 37 50.51 -74.75 22.47
C ALA A 37 50.06 -73.33 22.06
N LEU A 38 50.27 -72.92 20.81
CA LEU A 38 50.06 -71.53 20.35
C LEU A 38 48.66 -70.98 20.65
N LYS A 39 47.62 -71.84 20.63
CA LYS A 39 46.22 -71.47 20.92
C LYS A 39 45.89 -71.23 22.40
N SER A 40 46.84 -71.45 23.31
CA SER A 40 46.57 -71.26 24.73
C SER A 40 46.48 -69.78 25.09
N ALA A 41 45.41 -69.39 25.78
CA ALA A 41 45.28 -68.03 26.32
C ALA A 41 46.33 -67.73 27.41
N ASP A 42 46.97 -68.75 27.98
CA ASP A 42 47.97 -68.58 29.04
C ASP A 42 49.23 -67.85 28.57
N TRP A 43 49.56 -67.85 27.27
CA TRP A 43 50.65 -67.04 26.73
C TRP A 43 50.51 -65.56 27.07
N GLN A 44 49.28 -65.04 27.04
CA GLN A 44 48.97 -63.66 27.37
C GLN A 44 48.62 -63.50 28.85
N ALA A 45 47.76 -64.37 29.38
CA ALA A 45 47.26 -64.27 30.76
C ALA A 45 48.35 -64.49 31.81
N ARG A 46 49.37 -65.29 31.49
CA ARG A 46 50.48 -65.66 32.39
C ARG A 46 51.84 -65.22 31.85
N ARG A 47 51.87 -64.18 31.00
CA ARG A 47 53.11 -63.66 30.36
C ARG A 47 54.22 -63.32 31.35
N ASP A 48 53.88 -62.72 32.49
CA ASP A 48 54.85 -62.28 33.48
C ASP A 48 55.43 -63.47 34.25
N ASP A 49 54.63 -64.51 34.45
CA ASP A 49 55.07 -65.78 35.03
C ASP A 49 55.97 -66.55 34.07
N LEU A 50 55.68 -66.53 32.76
CA LEU A 50 56.55 -67.10 31.74
C LEU A 50 57.90 -66.39 31.68
N ARG A 51 57.92 -65.05 31.75
CA ARG A 51 59.18 -64.29 31.83
C ARG A 51 60.01 -64.67 33.05
N LYS A 52 59.38 -64.78 34.23
CA LYS A 52 60.05 -65.26 35.45
C LYS A 52 60.61 -66.68 35.29
N LEU A 53 59.87 -67.56 34.63
CA LEU A 53 60.32 -68.93 34.35
C LEU A 53 61.54 -68.96 33.43
N ILE A 54 61.52 -68.19 32.33
CA ILE A 54 62.65 -68.07 31.41
C ILE A 54 63.87 -67.49 32.12
N GLU A 55 63.70 -66.39 32.86
CA GLU A 55 64.78 -65.76 33.62
C GLU A 55 65.37 -66.72 34.67
N ALA A 56 64.53 -67.44 35.41
CA ALA A 56 64.96 -68.44 36.38
C ALA A 56 65.76 -69.56 35.72
N GLY A 57 65.28 -70.11 34.61
CA GLY A 57 65.98 -71.15 33.85
C GLY A 57 67.34 -70.69 33.31
N GLN A 58 67.39 -69.50 32.69
CA GLN A 58 68.64 -68.88 32.24
C GLN A 58 69.63 -68.69 33.39
N ARG A 59 69.15 -68.21 34.55
CA ARG A 59 70.00 -67.92 35.69
C ARG A 59 70.54 -69.19 36.35
N ILE A 60 69.71 -70.22 36.52
CA ILE A 60 70.14 -71.55 37.00
C ILE A 60 71.21 -72.12 36.08
N ARG A 61 70.97 -72.13 34.76
CA ARG A 61 71.92 -72.64 33.78
C ARG A 61 73.24 -71.87 33.85
N LYS A 62 73.21 -70.53 33.89
CA LYS A 62 74.41 -69.69 34.02
C LYS A 62 75.20 -69.99 35.29
N LEU A 63 74.53 -70.13 36.45
CA LEU A 63 75.19 -70.43 37.72
C LEU A 63 75.78 -71.84 37.74
N ARG A 64 75.05 -72.85 37.22
CA ARG A 64 75.54 -74.23 37.10
C ARG A 64 76.72 -74.33 36.13
N THR A 65 76.72 -73.61 35.02
CA THR A 65 77.87 -73.57 34.10
C THR A 65 79.08 -72.88 34.75
N ALA A 66 78.87 -71.80 35.51
CA ALA A 66 79.97 -71.05 36.11
C ALA A 66 80.65 -71.78 37.29
N HIS A 67 79.91 -72.61 38.03
CA HIS A 67 80.43 -73.23 39.28
C HIS A 67 80.28 -74.76 39.35
N GLY A 68 79.70 -75.41 38.32
CA GLY A 68 79.43 -76.85 38.30
C GLY A 68 80.69 -77.73 38.31
N ASP A 69 81.81 -77.23 37.79
CA ASP A 69 83.10 -77.92 37.89
C ASP A 69 83.69 -77.89 39.30
N THR A 70 83.25 -76.94 40.13
CA THR A 70 83.72 -76.76 41.50
C THR A 70 82.81 -77.47 42.52
N LEU A 71 81.50 -77.49 42.29
CA LEU A 71 80.50 -78.03 43.21
C LEU A 71 80.00 -79.41 42.77
N ILE A 72 79.70 -80.30 43.73
CA ILE A 72 78.99 -81.56 43.43
C ILE A 72 77.52 -81.28 43.07
N GLU A 73 76.86 -82.23 42.41
CA GLU A 73 75.45 -82.09 41.99
C GLU A 73 74.55 -81.78 43.19
N GLU A 74 74.77 -82.48 44.30
CA GLU A 74 73.99 -82.38 45.53
C GLU A 74 74.16 -81.02 46.23
N ALA A 75 75.20 -80.26 45.89
CA ALA A 75 75.46 -78.95 46.48
C ALA A 75 74.36 -77.95 46.16
N TRP A 76 73.77 -78.04 44.97
CA TRP A 76 72.76 -77.09 44.48
C TRP A 76 71.44 -77.13 45.26
N ASP A 77 71.17 -78.25 45.94
CA ASP A 77 69.96 -78.43 46.74
C ASP A 77 70.17 -78.13 48.24
N GLN A 78 71.41 -77.86 48.66
CA GLN A 78 71.72 -77.61 50.06
C GLN A 78 71.28 -76.23 50.52
N ASP A 79 70.73 -76.17 51.73
CA ASP A 79 70.61 -74.91 52.46
C ASP A 79 71.94 -74.56 53.13
N LEU A 80 72.62 -73.58 52.55
CA LEU A 80 73.92 -73.09 53.01
C LEU A 80 73.81 -71.73 53.71
N LEU A 81 72.62 -71.33 54.17
CA LEU A 81 72.45 -70.03 54.84
C LEU A 81 73.24 -69.95 56.15
N ASP A 82 73.23 -71.01 56.94
CA ASP A 82 74.03 -71.15 58.17
C ASP A 82 75.54 -71.13 57.85
N VAL A 83 75.95 -71.81 56.78
CA VAL A 83 77.33 -71.78 56.28
C VAL A 83 77.72 -70.36 55.87
N ARG A 84 76.85 -69.65 55.15
CA ARG A 84 77.05 -68.25 54.76
C ARG A 84 77.22 -67.36 55.98
N GLN A 85 76.31 -67.46 56.97
CA GLN A 85 76.36 -66.65 58.19
C GLN A 85 77.68 -66.85 58.94
N ALA A 86 78.13 -68.09 59.07
CA ALA A 86 79.40 -68.40 59.72
C ALA A 86 80.60 -67.85 58.93
N LEU A 87 80.62 -67.99 57.59
CA LEU A 87 81.69 -67.45 56.75
C LEU A 87 81.74 -65.91 56.77
N VAL A 88 80.59 -65.23 56.79
CA VAL A 88 80.53 -63.76 56.91
C VAL A 88 80.99 -63.31 58.30
N HIS A 89 80.43 -63.89 59.37
CA HIS A 89 80.66 -63.39 60.73
C HIS A 89 82.09 -63.66 61.23
N TYR A 90 82.66 -64.82 60.91
CA TYR A 90 83.97 -65.22 61.41
C TYR A 90 85.09 -65.12 60.37
N GLY A 91 84.80 -65.24 59.08
CA GLY A 91 85.83 -65.54 58.07
C GLY A 91 86.88 -64.46 57.81
N ASN A 92 86.66 -63.22 58.25
CA ASN A 92 87.64 -62.13 58.16
C ASN A 92 88.36 -61.84 59.49
N LYS A 93 88.04 -62.55 60.59
CA LYS A 93 88.68 -62.34 61.89
C LYS A 93 90.00 -63.13 61.98
N TRP A 94 91.02 -62.56 62.61
CA TRP A 94 92.35 -63.19 62.72
C TRP A 94 92.31 -64.54 63.48
N TRP A 95 91.40 -64.68 64.46
CA TRP A 95 91.21 -65.90 65.25
C TRP A 95 90.22 -66.92 64.67
N ARG A 96 89.77 -66.75 63.42
CA ARG A 96 88.72 -67.57 62.75
C ARG A 96 88.91 -69.09 62.86
N LEU A 97 90.14 -69.58 62.92
CA LEU A 97 90.46 -71.01 63.03
C LEU A 97 90.10 -71.61 64.41
N LEU A 98 89.99 -70.78 65.46
CA LEU A 98 89.57 -71.22 66.80
C LEU A 98 88.04 -71.39 66.90
N SER A 99 87.26 -70.75 66.01
CA SER A 99 85.79 -70.88 66.01
C SER A 99 85.35 -72.26 65.52
N GLY A 100 84.69 -73.01 66.40
CA GLY A 100 84.10 -74.31 66.05
C GLY A 100 83.04 -74.18 64.94
N GLN A 101 82.24 -73.11 64.96
CA GLN A 101 81.21 -72.85 63.94
C GLN A 101 81.82 -72.53 62.57
N TYR A 102 82.92 -71.76 62.50
CA TYR A 102 83.60 -71.48 61.22
C TYR A 102 84.26 -72.74 60.64
N ARG A 103 84.89 -73.58 61.48
CA ARG A 103 85.46 -74.85 61.04
C ARG A 103 84.39 -75.82 60.55
N ALA A 104 83.25 -75.92 61.24
CA ALA A 104 82.12 -76.74 60.82
C ALA A 104 81.53 -76.25 59.47
N ALA A 105 81.36 -74.93 59.30
CA ALA A 105 80.88 -74.34 58.06
C ALA A 105 81.83 -74.59 56.88
N ARG A 106 83.15 -74.44 57.08
CA ARG A 106 84.15 -74.81 56.06
C ARG A 106 84.15 -76.31 55.76
N ALA A 107 84.07 -77.17 56.77
CA ALA A 107 84.01 -78.61 56.54
C ALA A 107 82.76 -78.99 55.72
N ARG A 108 81.60 -78.40 56.04
CA ARG A 108 80.34 -78.59 55.30
C ARG A 108 80.45 -78.11 53.85
N LEU A 109 81.03 -76.92 53.62
CA LEU A 109 81.24 -76.41 52.26
C LEU A 109 82.28 -77.21 51.47
N ALA A 110 83.36 -77.68 52.11
CA ALA A 110 84.34 -78.58 51.48
C ALA A 110 83.72 -79.90 51.04
N GLY A 111 82.82 -80.48 51.85
CA GLY A 111 82.08 -81.69 51.49
C GLY A 111 81.20 -81.55 50.24
N LEU A 112 80.92 -80.31 49.83
CA LEU A 112 80.13 -79.99 48.64
C LEU A 112 80.98 -79.54 47.44
N CYS A 113 82.31 -79.48 47.58
CA CYS A 113 83.24 -79.12 46.52
C CYS A 113 83.91 -80.38 45.94
N ARG A 114 84.04 -80.47 44.61
CA ARG A 114 84.66 -81.63 43.92
C ARG A 114 86.17 -81.74 44.17
N GLN A 115 86.88 -80.61 44.26
CA GLN A 115 88.35 -80.56 44.32
C GLN A 115 88.86 -79.73 45.52
N GLY A 116 88.15 -79.81 46.65
CA GLY A 116 88.48 -79.06 47.87
C GLY A 116 88.03 -77.60 47.85
N LEU A 117 88.10 -76.94 49.01
CA LEU A 117 87.62 -75.56 49.20
C LEU A 117 88.52 -74.53 48.49
N PRO A 118 87.99 -73.58 47.70
CA PRO A 118 88.80 -72.51 47.12
C PRO A 118 89.48 -71.67 48.20
N SER A 119 90.67 -71.16 47.87
CA SER A 119 91.48 -70.37 48.78
C SER A 119 90.89 -68.97 48.98
N GLY A 120 90.53 -68.64 50.22
CA GLY A 120 90.03 -67.32 50.61
C GLY A 120 88.54 -67.27 50.92
N ASN A 121 88.18 -66.54 51.99
CA ASN A 121 86.79 -66.47 52.48
C ASN A 121 85.81 -65.88 51.46
N ALA A 122 86.26 -64.93 50.64
CA ALA A 122 85.44 -64.30 49.60
C ALA A 122 85.03 -65.30 48.51
N ALA A 123 85.94 -66.18 48.07
CA ALA A 123 85.64 -67.22 47.09
C ALA A 123 84.67 -68.27 47.66
N CYS A 124 84.82 -68.63 48.94
CA CYS A 124 83.87 -69.50 49.63
C CYS A 124 82.48 -68.87 49.72
N LEU A 125 82.40 -67.56 50.03
CA LEU A 125 81.14 -66.83 50.06
C LEU A 125 80.49 -66.76 48.68
N ALA A 126 81.26 -66.52 47.61
CA ALA A 126 80.75 -66.50 46.25
C ALA A 126 80.13 -67.85 45.83
N LEU A 127 80.76 -68.99 46.18
CA LEU A 127 80.18 -70.32 45.93
C LEU A 127 78.87 -70.54 46.71
N VAL A 128 78.84 -70.14 47.99
CA VAL A 128 77.63 -70.25 48.81
C VAL A 128 76.52 -69.34 48.28
N ASP A 129 76.84 -68.12 47.88
CA ASP A 129 75.89 -67.18 47.28
C ASP A 129 75.36 -67.71 45.95
N ALA A 130 76.21 -68.31 45.11
CA ALA A 130 75.79 -68.95 43.87
C ALA A 130 74.81 -70.12 44.09
N VAL A 131 75.06 -70.98 45.09
CA VAL A 131 74.15 -72.08 45.47
C VAL A 131 72.82 -71.52 45.99
N LEU A 132 72.87 -70.53 46.88
CA LEU A 132 71.66 -69.91 47.44
C LEU A 132 70.85 -69.18 46.38
N GLU A 133 71.50 -68.52 45.42
CA GLU A 133 70.86 -67.87 44.27
C GLU A 133 70.24 -68.91 43.33
N ALA A 134 70.98 -69.96 42.97
CA ALA A 134 70.47 -71.06 42.15
C ALA A 134 69.24 -71.71 42.80
N ARG A 135 69.27 -71.93 44.11
CA ARG A 135 68.12 -72.48 44.87
C ARG A 135 66.92 -71.54 44.89
N ARG A 136 67.11 -70.21 44.93
CA ARG A 136 66.00 -69.25 44.79
C ARG A 136 65.35 -69.36 43.42
N HIS A 137 66.14 -69.38 42.35
CA HIS A 137 65.61 -69.55 41.00
C HIS A 137 65.03 -70.95 40.79
N GLN A 138 65.57 -71.99 41.43
CA GLN A 138 65.03 -73.34 41.41
C GLN A 138 63.59 -73.38 41.94
N LYS A 139 63.29 -72.62 43.01
CA LYS A 139 61.91 -72.48 43.51
C LYS A 139 60.98 -71.83 42.49
N VAL A 140 61.44 -70.77 41.82
CA VAL A 140 60.68 -70.09 40.76
C VAL A 140 60.45 -71.03 39.57
N TYR A 141 61.48 -71.76 39.15
CA TYR A 141 61.39 -72.78 38.11
C TYR A 141 60.37 -73.87 38.48
N GLN A 142 60.47 -74.47 39.67
CA GLN A 142 59.53 -75.50 40.15
C GLN A 142 58.09 -74.99 40.21
N GLN A 143 57.89 -73.73 40.61
CA GLN A 143 56.57 -73.11 40.68
C GLN A 143 55.89 -73.00 39.32
N TYR A 144 56.67 -72.76 38.24
CA TYR A 144 56.14 -72.49 36.91
C TYR A 144 56.49 -73.57 35.87
N GLN A 145 57.17 -74.64 36.24
CA GLN A 145 57.59 -75.71 35.34
C GLN A 145 56.41 -76.35 34.60
N SER A 146 55.28 -76.58 35.29
CA SER A 146 54.06 -77.13 34.67
C SER A 146 53.47 -76.20 33.59
N LEU A 147 53.62 -74.89 33.78
CA LEU A 147 53.20 -73.88 32.80
C LEU A 147 54.12 -73.92 31.57
N GLY A 148 55.43 -74.04 31.77
CA GLY A 148 56.40 -74.22 30.69
C GLY A 148 56.14 -75.48 29.87
N GLU A 149 55.92 -76.61 30.54
CA GLU A 149 55.62 -77.89 29.90
C GLU A 149 54.31 -77.83 29.07
N ALA A 150 53.25 -77.26 29.64
CA ALA A 150 51.97 -77.13 28.95
C ALA A 150 52.04 -76.26 27.68
N LEU A 151 52.86 -75.20 27.71
CA LEU A 151 52.95 -74.22 26.63
C LEU A 151 54.01 -74.54 25.58
N PHE A 152 55.24 -74.86 25.98
CA PHE A 152 56.33 -75.13 25.05
C PHE A 152 56.30 -76.57 24.50
N ARG A 153 55.65 -77.51 25.21
CA ARG A 153 55.45 -78.91 24.80
C ARG A 153 56.73 -79.54 24.23
N ALA A 154 56.81 -79.76 22.91
CA ALA A 154 57.95 -80.42 22.26
C ALA A 154 59.27 -79.65 22.44
N GLN A 155 59.20 -78.33 22.69
CA GLN A 155 60.36 -77.47 22.93
C GLN A 155 60.80 -77.46 24.41
N TRP A 156 60.04 -78.09 25.33
CA TRP A 156 60.36 -78.14 26.75
C TRP A 156 61.24 -79.36 27.08
N GLN A 157 62.45 -79.13 27.58
CA GLN A 157 63.39 -80.19 28.01
C GLN A 157 63.77 -80.05 29.49
N GLY A 158 62.87 -79.49 30.30
CA GLY A 158 63.16 -79.21 31.72
C GLY A 158 64.27 -78.17 31.87
N LEU A 159 65.21 -78.37 32.79
CA LEU A 159 66.34 -77.45 33.01
C LEU A 159 67.32 -77.38 31.83
N ASP A 160 67.34 -78.41 30.98
CA ASP A 160 68.21 -78.50 29.80
C ASP A 160 67.65 -77.76 28.57
N SER A 161 66.45 -77.18 28.69
CA SER A 161 65.81 -76.40 27.64
C SER A 161 66.74 -75.31 27.09
N ASP A 162 66.60 -75.01 25.80
CA ASP A 162 67.22 -73.83 25.20
C ASP A 162 66.45 -72.57 25.61
N TRP A 163 66.86 -72.02 26.75
CA TRP A 163 66.22 -70.85 27.36
C TRP A 163 66.29 -69.57 26.51
N GLN A 164 67.17 -69.49 25.52
CA GLN A 164 67.23 -68.35 24.60
C GLN A 164 66.18 -68.49 23.49
N VAL A 165 66.02 -69.70 22.95
CA VAL A 165 64.97 -70.03 21.98
C VAL A 165 63.58 -69.89 22.62
N LEU A 166 63.39 -70.43 23.83
CA LEU A 166 62.11 -70.30 24.55
C LEU A 166 61.76 -68.83 24.86
N GLY A 167 62.75 -68.00 25.19
CA GLY A 167 62.54 -66.55 25.37
C GLY A 167 62.09 -65.85 24.09
N THR A 168 62.73 -66.18 22.96
CA THR A 168 62.36 -65.63 21.64
C THR A 168 60.93 -66.02 21.24
N LEU A 169 60.54 -67.27 21.53
CA LEU A 169 59.17 -67.75 21.31
C LEU A 169 58.15 -67.00 22.17
N VAL A 170 58.43 -66.77 23.45
CA VAL A 170 57.55 -65.99 24.34
C VAL A 170 57.34 -64.59 23.80
N ASP A 171 58.42 -63.87 23.47
CA ASP A 171 58.31 -62.48 23.02
C ASP A 171 57.52 -62.37 21.71
N TRP A 172 57.75 -63.28 20.76
CA TRP A 172 57.02 -63.31 19.50
C TRP A 172 55.53 -63.65 19.69
N VAL A 173 55.19 -64.68 20.48
CA VAL A 173 53.79 -65.08 20.71
C VAL A 173 53.05 -64.00 21.49
N VAL A 174 53.66 -63.39 22.51
CA VAL A 174 53.05 -62.28 23.26
C VAL A 174 52.79 -61.08 22.34
N ALA A 175 53.72 -60.75 21.43
CA ALA A 175 53.52 -59.69 20.45
C ALA A 175 52.40 -60.04 19.44
N LEU A 176 52.25 -61.30 19.03
CA LEU A 176 51.12 -61.74 18.19
C LEU A 176 49.77 -61.53 18.90
N TYR A 177 49.64 -61.96 20.14
CA TYR A 177 48.40 -61.80 20.93
C TYR A 177 48.07 -60.33 21.21
N ARG A 178 49.09 -59.49 21.48
CA ARG A 178 48.90 -58.04 21.64
C ARG A 178 48.36 -57.40 20.36
N ASP A 179 49.00 -57.65 19.22
CA ASP A 179 48.64 -57.03 17.95
C ASP A 179 47.24 -57.46 17.47
N ILE A 180 46.80 -58.68 17.83
CA ILE A 180 45.42 -59.14 17.66
C ILE A 180 44.46 -58.42 18.63
N GLY A 181 44.84 -58.27 19.90
CA GLY A 181 44.03 -57.55 20.90
C GLY A 181 43.83 -56.06 20.59
N GLU A 182 44.80 -55.43 19.92
CA GLU A 182 44.72 -54.04 19.43
C GLU A 182 43.97 -53.91 18.09
N GLY A 183 43.50 -55.03 17.50
CA GLY A 183 42.76 -55.04 16.24
C GLY A 183 43.62 -54.80 15.00
N THR A 184 44.95 -54.80 15.13
CA THR A 184 45.87 -54.55 14.01
C THR A 184 46.09 -55.79 13.13
N LEU A 185 45.89 -56.98 13.71
CA LEU A 185 45.96 -58.29 13.08
C LEU A 185 44.67 -59.09 13.31
N PRO A 186 44.26 -59.96 12.37
CA PRO A 186 43.04 -60.74 12.49
C PRO A 186 43.23 -61.95 13.41
N GLN A 187 42.20 -62.27 14.21
CA GLN A 187 42.20 -63.39 15.17
C GLN A 187 42.48 -64.75 14.49
N GLY A 188 41.99 -64.96 13.27
CA GLY A 188 42.18 -66.20 12.50
C GLY A 188 43.65 -66.52 12.16
N LEU A 189 44.58 -65.57 12.36
CA LEU A 189 46.01 -65.79 12.16
C LEU A 189 46.59 -66.83 13.13
N ILE A 190 46.09 -66.90 14.37
CA ILE A 190 46.52 -67.90 15.36
C ILE A 190 46.15 -69.31 14.89
N ASP A 191 44.95 -69.48 14.34
CA ASP A 191 44.48 -70.76 13.83
C ASP A 191 45.29 -71.23 12.62
N PHE A 192 45.69 -70.29 11.76
CA PHE A 192 46.56 -70.57 10.61
C PHE A 192 47.95 -71.03 11.05
N LEU A 193 48.60 -70.29 11.96
CA LEU A 193 49.95 -70.59 12.45
C LEU A 193 50.02 -71.88 13.25
N ALA A 194 48.98 -72.22 14.01
CA ALA A 194 48.92 -73.46 14.77
C ALA A 194 48.77 -74.73 13.91
N GLY A 195 48.51 -74.59 12.60
CA GLY A 195 48.26 -75.69 11.67
C GLY A 195 49.45 -76.11 10.79
N SER A 196 50.68 -75.74 11.17
CA SER A 196 51.91 -75.96 10.40
C SER A 196 51.84 -75.42 8.96
N PRO A 197 51.82 -74.10 8.79
CA PRO A 197 51.58 -73.46 7.49
C PRO A 197 52.75 -73.61 6.52
N GLN A 198 52.45 -73.85 5.24
CA GLN A 198 53.43 -73.75 4.16
C GLN A 198 53.63 -72.27 3.77
N LEU A 199 54.79 -71.71 4.06
CA LEU A 199 55.11 -70.28 3.84
C LEU A 199 55.88 -70.01 2.54
N ASP A 200 56.30 -71.04 1.81
CA ASP A 200 57.25 -70.97 0.68
C ASP A 200 56.85 -70.02 -0.45
N ARG A 201 55.55 -69.76 -0.62
CA ARG A 201 55.00 -68.86 -1.66
C ARG A 201 54.34 -67.60 -1.11
N LEU A 202 54.32 -67.43 0.21
CA LEU A 202 53.60 -66.32 0.84
C LEU A 202 54.33 -64.99 0.63
N GLN A 203 55.67 -64.97 0.67
CA GLN A 203 56.48 -63.78 0.43
C GLN A 203 56.27 -63.23 -0.99
N SER A 204 56.40 -64.06 -2.03
CA SER A 204 56.17 -63.63 -3.41
C SER A 204 54.72 -63.18 -3.66
N THR A 205 53.76 -63.82 -3.00
CA THR A 205 52.34 -63.40 -3.05
C THR A 205 52.12 -62.06 -2.35
N LEU A 206 52.79 -61.81 -1.22
CA LEU A 206 52.71 -60.56 -0.47
C LEU A 206 53.28 -59.40 -1.29
N ASP A 207 54.45 -59.59 -1.91
CA ASP A 207 55.09 -58.58 -2.74
C ASP A 207 54.24 -58.23 -3.97
N ALA A 208 53.65 -59.25 -4.62
CA ALA A 208 52.72 -59.04 -5.73
C ALA A 208 51.46 -58.25 -5.30
N VAL A 209 50.87 -58.58 -4.15
CA VAL A 209 49.68 -57.85 -3.65
C VAL A 209 50.01 -56.41 -3.27
N LYS A 210 51.15 -56.17 -2.61
CA LYS A 210 51.61 -54.80 -2.31
C LYS A 210 51.80 -53.97 -3.58
N SER A 211 52.41 -54.57 -4.61
CA SER A 211 52.60 -53.91 -5.91
C SER A 211 51.27 -53.58 -6.60
N LEU A 212 50.31 -54.51 -6.60
CA LEU A 212 48.99 -54.29 -7.19
C LEU A 212 48.19 -53.22 -6.44
N LEU A 213 48.25 -53.22 -5.11
CA LEU A 213 47.59 -52.20 -4.28
C LEU A 213 48.16 -50.80 -4.53
N ALA A 214 49.48 -50.69 -4.65
CA ALA A 214 50.16 -49.45 -4.99
C ALA A 214 49.74 -48.94 -6.38
N SER A 215 49.78 -49.82 -7.39
CA SER A 215 49.37 -49.45 -8.76
C SER A 215 47.91 -49.03 -8.85
N GLN A 216 47.01 -49.73 -8.15
CA GLN A 216 45.59 -49.35 -8.11
C GLN A 216 45.39 -47.99 -7.43
N SER A 217 46.11 -47.73 -6.35
CA SER A 217 46.04 -46.44 -5.64
C SER A 217 46.55 -45.29 -6.53
N GLU A 218 47.65 -45.51 -7.23
CA GLU A 218 48.23 -44.53 -8.17
C GLU A 218 47.29 -44.25 -9.35
N ALA A 219 46.76 -45.30 -10.00
CA ALA A 219 45.82 -45.15 -11.10
C ALA A 219 44.52 -44.45 -10.68
N THR A 220 44.03 -44.72 -9.46
CA THR A 220 42.84 -44.04 -8.92
C THR A 220 43.12 -42.56 -8.66
N ALA A 221 44.29 -42.23 -8.11
CA ALA A 221 44.71 -40.85 -7.88
C ALA A 221 44.89 -40.07 -9.20
N GLU A 222 45.45 -40.71 -10.23
CA GLU A 222 45.60 -40.11 -11.55
C GLU A 222 44.25 -39.85 -12.22
N ALA A 223 43.31 -40.80 -12.13
CA ALA A 223 41.93 -40.61 -12.59
C ALA A 223 41.24 -39.44 -11.87
N MET A 224 41.38 -39.34 -10.54
CA MET A 224 40.80 -38.22 -9.78
C MET A 224 41.43 -36.88 -10.15
N LYS A 225 42.75 -36.84 -10.37
CA LYS A 225 43.46 -35.65 -10.83
C LYS A 225 42.99 -35.21 -12.22
N ALA A 226 42.74 -36.15 -13.13
CA ALA A 226 42.24 -35.86 -14.46
C ALA A 226 40.80 -35.32 -14.43
N ILE A 227 39.97 -35.79 -13.51
CA ILE A 227 38.58 -35.33 -13.36
C ILE A 227 38.51 -33.97 -12.62
N ALA A 228 39.50 -33.66 -11.78
CA ALA A 228 39.62 -32.39 -11.05
C ALA A 228 38.36 -32.02 -10.25
N PHE A 229 37.65 -33.01 -9.71
CA PHE A 229 36.41 -32.80 -8.96
C PHE A 229 36.67 -32.11 -7.62
N VAL A 230 35.84 -31.11 -7.30
CA VAL A 230 35.82 -30.47 -5.98
C VAL A 230 35.31 -31.49 -4.95
N ASP A 231 36.10 -31.80 -3.91
CA ASP A 231 35.83 -32.83 -2.88
C ASP A 231 35.88 -34.30 -3.35
N ALA A 232 36.94 -34.63 -4.12
CA ALA A 232 37.29 -35.98 -4.57
C ALA A 232 37.16 -37.11 -3.52
N ASP A 233 37.49 -36.83 -2.26
CA ASP A 233 37.55 -37.83 -1.19
C ASP A 233 36.17 -38.35 -0.74
N THR A 234 35.07 -37.68 -1.12
CA THR A 234 33.70 -38.08 -0.74
C THR A 234 32.95 -38.89 -1.81
N VAL A 235 33.49 -38.99 -3.03
CA VAL A 235 32.78 -39.54 -4.19
C VAL A 235 33.13 -41.01 -4.47
N LEU A 236 34.34 -41.44 -4.13
CA LEU A 236 34.81 -42.80 -4.40
C LEU A 236 34.36 -43.78 -3.29
N PRO A 237 33.73 -44.91 -3.66
CA PRO A 237 33.45 -45.98 -2.70
C PRO A 237 34.74 -46.52 -2.10
N THR A 238 34.68 -46.90 -0.82
CA THR A 238 35.83 -47.43 -0.07
C THR A 238 36.04 -48.94 -0.30
N ASP A 239 35.07 -49.62 -0.91
CA ASP A 239 35.11 -51.04 -1.25
C ASP A 239 35.38 -51.26 -2.75
N PHE A 240 35.97 -52.41 -3.08
CA PHE A 240 36.39 -52.72 -4.45
C PHE A 240 35.22 -52.89 -5.42
N ASP A 241 34.08 -53.44 -4.99
CA ASP A 241 32.90 -53.62 -5.86
C ASP A 241 32.27 -52.27 -6.22
N GLY A 242 32.10 -51.39 -5.24
CA GLY A 242 31.66 -50.02 -5.45
C GLY A 242 32.62 -49.24 -6.34
N LEU A 243 33.94 -49.34 -6.07
CA LEU A 243 34.94 -48.67 -6.88
C LEU A 243 34.92 -49.18 -8.32
N GLN A 244 34.86 -50.50 -8.53
CA GLN A 244 34.77 -51.09 -9.85
C GLN A 244 33.54 -50.60 -10.61
N LYS A 245 32.35 -50.66 -10.00
CA LYS A 245 31.11 -50.16 -10.62
C LYS A 245 31.20 -48.68 -10.98
N ARG A 246 31.80 -47.87 -10.12
CA ARG A 246 32.00 -46.43 -10.39
C ARG A 246 32.90 -46.22 -11.60
N LEU A 247 34.03 -46.93 -11.67
CA LEU A 247 34.97 -46.86 -12.78
C LEU A 247 34.35 -47.39 -14.08
N GLU A 248 33.55 -48.46 -14.03
CA GLU A 248 32.80 -48.99 -15.18
C GLU A 248 31.79 -47.96 -15.71
N ILE A 249 31.09 -47.24 -14.83
CA ILE A 249 30.19 -46.14 -15.23
C ILE A 249 30.97 -45.03 -15.95
N TRP A 250 32.12 -44.62 -15.39
CA TRP A 250 32.96 -43.59 -16.00
C TRP A 250 33.51 -44.02 -17.36
N GLN A 251 33.92 -45.28 -17.48
CA GLN A 251 34.41 -45.84 -18.74
C GLN A 251 33.28 -45.96 -19.78
N ALA A 252 32.07 -46.32 -19.35
CA ALA A 252 30.91 -46.45 -20.23
C ALA A 252 30.34 -45.09 -20.70
N GLN A 253 30.62 -44.01 -19.96
CA GLN A 253 30.05 -42.67 -20.22
C GLN A 253 31.14 -41.57 -20.25
N PRO A 254 32.11 -41.64 -21.18
CA PRO A 254 33.18 -40.64 -21.26
C PRO A 254 32.64 -39.22 -21.54
N GLU A 255 31.53 -39.11 -22.29
CA GLU A 255 30.88 -37.83 -22.57
C GLU A 255 30.35 -37.13 -21.30
N ALA A 256 29.99 -37.90 -20.26
CA ALA A 256 29.54 -37.32 -18.99
C ALA A 256 30.67 -36.61 -18.22
N LEU A 257 31.94 -36.96 -18.49
CA LEU A 257 33.10 -36.28 -17.90
C LEU A 257 33.27 -34.85 -18.45
N GLN A 258 32.80 -34.57 -19.67
CA GLN A 258 32.80 -33.20 -20.20
C GLN A 258 31.87 -32.29 -19.38
N ARG A 259 30.69 -32.78 -18.99
CA ARG A 259 29.77 -32.07 -18.09
C ARG A 259 30.39 -31.78 -16.71
N MET A 260 31.31 -32.65 -16.27
CA MET A 260 32.06 -32.41 -15.03
C MET A 260 33.03 -31.24 -15.17
N THR A 261 33.68 -31.12 -16.32
CA THR A 261 34.56 -29.97 -16.61
C THR A 261 33.76 -28.67 -16.63
N GLU A 262 32.58 -28.66 -17.26
CA GLU A 262 31.66 -27.53 -17.25
C GLU A 262 31.21 -27.18 -15.82
N PHE A 263 30.86 -28.19 -15.00
CA PHE A 263 30.52 -27.97 -13.59
C PHE A 263 31.68 -27.36 -12.80
N ASN A 264 32.90 -27.85 -12.97
CA ASN A 264 34.08 -27.32 -12.28
C ASN A 264 34.37 -25.86 -12.67
N LEU A 265 34.21 -25.50 -13.95
CA LEU A 265 34.33 -24.11 -14.41
C LEU A 265 33.29 -23.20 -13.76
N LEU A 266 32.02 -23.62 -13.77
CA LEU A 266 30.93 -22.87 -13.13
C LEU A 266 31.12 -22.77 -11.60
N ALA A 267 31.60 -23.83 -10.96
CA ALA A 267 31.91 -23.84 -9.53
C ALA A 267 33.02 -22.84 -9.19
N ASP A 268 34.08 -22.76 -10.00
CA ASP A 268 35.15 -21.79 -9.80
C ASP A 268 34.65 -20.35 -10.00
N GLU A 269 33.86 -20.08 -11.04
CA GLU A 269 33.22 -18.77 -11.25
C GLU A 269 32.36 -18.34 -10.06
N LEU A 270 31.54 -19.26 -9.52
CA LEU A 270 30.71 -19.00 -8.34
C LEU A 270 31.56 -18.77 -7.08
N GLN A 271 32.65 -19.51 -6.89
CA GLN A 271 33.57 -19.28 -5.78
C GLN A 271 34.26 -17.92 -5.87
N GLN A 272 34.71 -17.52 -7.07
CA GLN A 272 35.31 -16.20 -7.31
C GLN A 272 34.31 -15.06 -7.09
N ALA A 273 33.03 -15.30 -7.38
CA ALA A 273 31.93 -14.38 -7.05
C ALA A 273 31.55 -14.38 -5.55
N GLY A 274 32.20 -15.21 -4.72
CA GLY A 274 31.98 -15.30 -3.27
C GLY A 274 30.84 -16.24 -2.84
N LEU A 275 30.30 -17.06 -3.75
CA LEU A 275 29.17 -17.96 -3.52
C LEU A 275 29.61 -19.38 -3.13
N VAL A 276 30.63 -19.49 -2.28
CA VAL A 276 31.27 -20.76 -1.88
C VAL A 276 30.27 -21.75 -1.27
N SER A 277 29.33 -21.27 -0.44
CA SER A 277 28.29 -22.10 0.17
C SER A 277 27.32 -22.70 -0.86
N GLY A 278 27.08 -21.99 -1.96
CA GLY A 278 26.26 -22.48 -3.06
C GLY A 278 26.92 -23.67 -3.77
N VAL A 279 28.23 -23.59 -4.02
CA VAL A 279 29.01 -24.67 -4.62
C VAL A 279 29.06 -25.91 -3.73
N ALA A 280 29.21 -25.73 -2.42
CA ALA A 280 29.16 -26.82 -1.45
C ALA A 280 27.78 -27.50 -1.42
N LEU A 281 26.68 -26.73 -1.50
CA LEU A 281 25.33 -27.29 -1.60
C LEU A 281 25.13 -28.03 -2.91
N ALA A 282 25.61 -27.49 -4.04
CA ALA A 282 25.47 -28.12 -5.35
C ALA A 282 26.18 -29.48 -5.45
N SER A 283 27.27 -29.66 -4.71
CA SER A 283 28.10 -30.88 -4.70
C SER A 283 27.64 -31.93 -3.69
N THR A 284 27.09 -31.53 -2.54
CA THR A 284 26.75 -32.45 -1.44
C THR A 284 25.26 -32.77 -1.35
N TRP A 285 24.38 -31.90 -1.83
CA TRP A 285 22.94 -32.14 -1.76
C TRP A 285 22.49 -33.05 -2.91
N ARG A 286 21.99 -34.23 -2.55
CA ARG A 286 21.54 -35.27 -3.48
C ARG A 286 20.56 -34.78 -4.57
N ASN A 287 19.68 -33.83 -4.25
CA ASN A 287 18.70 -33.30 -5.20
C ASN A 287 19.12 -31.97 -5.83
N ALA A 288 20.36 -31.51 -5.63
CA ALA A 288 20.81 -30.24 -6.19
C ALA A 288 20.60 -30.16 -7.71
N GLY A 289 20.77 -31.26 -8.43
CA GLY A 289 20.54 -31.30 -9.88
C GLY A 289 19.12 -30.93 -10.32
N THR A 290 18.11 -31.04 -9.45
CA THR A 290 16.72 -30.66 -9.75
C THR A 290 16.26 -29.42 -8.99
N ASP A 291 16.65 -29.30 -7.71
CA ASP A 291 16.00 -28.38 -6.79
C ASP A 291 16.87 -27.15 -6.45
N TYR A 292 18.14 -27.13 -6.84
CA TYR A 292 19.09 -26.08 -6.46
C TYR A 292 18.68 -24.68 -6.92
N LEU A 293 18.25 -24.54 -8.18
CA LEU A 293 17.82 -23.25 -8.72
C LEU A 293 16.64 -22.68 -7.92
N MET A 294 15.63 -23.52 -7.66
CA MET A 294 14.45 -23.12 -6.88
C MET A 294 14.81 -22.71 -5.45
N ALA A 295 15.68 -23.47 -4.79
CA ALA A 295 16.15 -23.13 -3.44
C ALA A 295 16.96 -21.82 -3.41
N PHE A 296 17.79 -21.59 -4.43
CA PHE A 296 18.55 -20.36 -4.59
C PHE A 296 17.63 -19.16 -4.81
N GLU A 297 16.69 -19.24 -5.76
CA GLU A 297 15.72 -18.18 -6.04
C GLU A 297 14.88 -17.85 -4.81
N TRP A 298 14.39 -18.87 -4.09
CA TRP A 298 13.64 -18.70 -2.86
C TRP A 298 14.44 -17.92 -1.81
N THR A 299 15.66 -18.37 -1.53
CA THR A 299 16.55 -17.75 -0.53
C THR A 299 16.92 -16.31 -0.93
N TRP A 300 17.13 -16.07 -2.23
CA TRP A 300 17.43 -14.75 -2.76
C TRP A 300 16.25 -13.79 -2.56
N TYR A 301 15.04 -14.18 -2.96
CA TYR A 301 13.85 -13.33 -2.81
C TYR A 301 13.47 -13.11 -1.35
N GLU A 302 13.59 -14.12 -0.49
CA GLU A 302 13.41 -14.00 0.96
C GLU A 302 14.40 -12.99 1.55
N GLY A 303 15.67 -13.06 1.15
CA GLY A 303 16.70 -12.08 1.56
C GLY A 303 16.36 -10.65 1.11
N GLN A 304 15.89 -10.46 -0.13
CA GLN A 304 15.47 -9.15 -0.63
C GLN A 304 14.27 -8.60 0.15
N PHE A 305 13.31 -9.47 0.49
CA PHE A 305 12.15 -9.12 1.31
C PHE A 305 12.57 -8.68 2.72
N ASP A 306 13.47 -9.43 3.36
CA ASP A 306 14.03 -9.11 4.66
C ASP A 306 14.75 -7.75 4.65
N ILE A 307 15.56 -7.49 3.62
CA ILE A 307 16.22 -6.19 3.44
C ILE A 307 15.17 -5.09 3.29
N ALA A 308 14.13 -5.28 2.48
CA ALA A 308 13.07 -4.29 2.29
C ALA A 308 12.34 -3.96 3.60
N TYR A 309 12.02 -4.97 4.43
CA TYR A 309 11.38 -4.75 5.73
C TYR A 309 12.29 -4.06 6.74
N ARG A 310 13.58 -4.38 6.76
CA ARG A 310 14.55 -3.75 7.67
C ARG A 310 14.88 -2.31 7.28
N THR A 311 14.90 -2.01 5.98
CA THR A 311 15.32 -0.70 5.47
C THR A 311 14.17 0.29 5.27
N ARG A 312 12.91 -0.17 5.21
CA ARG A 312 11.73 0.68 4.96
C ARG A 312 10.77 0.69 6.17
N PRO A 313 10.86 1.71 7.06
CA PRO A 313 10.01 1.81 8.25
C PRO A 313 8.49 1.72 7.99
N PRO A 314 7.92 2.26 6.89
CA PRO A 314 6.49 2.11 6.60
C PRO A 314 6.03 0.65 6.45
N LEU A 315 6.88 -0.24 5.90
CA LEU A 315 6.57 -1.67 5.78
C LEU A 315 6.69 -2.37 7.14
N GLN A 316 7.73 -2.03 7.91
CA GLN A 316 7.93 -2.60 9.24
C GLN A 316 6.78 -2.29 10.20
N ARG A 317 6.27 -1.06 10.15
CA ARG A 317 5.18 -0.57 11.01
C ARG A 317 3.79 -0.79 10.43
N PHE A 318 3.68 -1.39 9.24
CA PHE A 318 2.38 -1.64 8.65
C PHE A 318 1.61 -2.64 9.52
N ASP A 319 0.48 -2.17 10.01
CA ASP A 319 -0.53 -2.93 10.71
C ASP A 319 -1.88 -2.66 10.03
N ARG A 320 -2.51 -3.73 9.54
CA ARG A 320 -3.77 -3.64 8.80
C ARG A 320 -4.87 -2.97 9.61
N THR A 321 -5.04 -3.36 10.87
CA THR A 321 -6.15 -2.84 11.69
C THR A 321 -6.03 -1.33 11.89
N SER A 322 -4.83 -0.85 12.21
CA SER A 322 -4.54 0.57 12.31
C SER A 322 -4.72 1.29 10.97
N HIS A 323 -4.30 0.67 9.86
CA HIS A 323 -4.41 1.26 8.53
C HIS A 323 -5.87 1.37 8.04
N GLU A 324 -6.66 0.31 8.17
CA GLU A 324 -8.10 0.30 7.86
C GLU A 324 -8.85 1.32 8.73
N HIS A 325 -8.53 1.41 10.03
CA HIS A 325 -9.09 2.43 10.91
C HIS A 325 -8.75 3.86 10.47
N ALA A 326 -7.51 4.09 10.00
CA ALA A 326 -7.10 5.38 9.46
C ALA A 326 -7.88 5.72 8.17
N ILE A 327 -8.12 4.75 7.29
CA ILE A 327 -8.94 4.91 6.08
C ILE A 327 -10.38 5.27 6.46
N GLU A 328 -11.01 4.51 7.36
CA GLU A 328 -12.38 4.81 7.81
C GLU A 328 -12.50 6.19 8.44
N THR A 329 -11.52 6.55 9.28
CA THR A 329 -11.46 7.86 9.93
C THR A 329 -11.31 8.96 8.88
N PHE A 330 -10.43 8.77 7.89
CA PHE A 330 -10.28 9.68 6.77
C PHE A 330 -11.59 9.85 5.98
N GLN A 331 -12.27 8.76 5.62
CA GLN A 331 -13.56 8.80 4.89
C GLN A 331 -14.63 9.59 5.67
N LYS A 332 -14.75 9.33 6.98
CA LYS A 332 -15.68 10.02 7.89
C LYS A 332 -15.34 11.51 7.99
N LEU A 333 -14.07 11.84 8.22
CA LEU A 333 -13.61 13.23 8.35
C LEU A 333 -13.71 14.00 7.04
N ASP A 334 -13.41 13.40 5.88
CA ASP A 334 -13.53 14.05 4.57
C ASP A 334 -14.99 14.43 4.27
N THR A 335 -15.93 13.54 4.62
CA THR A 335 -17.37 13.79 4.49
C THR A 335 -17.84 14.86 5.49
N ALA A 336 -17.39 14.79 6.74
CA ALA A 336 -17.69 15.78 7.76
C ALA A 336 -17.13 17.16 7.40
N LEU A 337 -15.92 17.22 6.84
CA LEU A 337 -15.28 18.44 6.37
C LEU A 337 -16.09 19.09 5.25
N PHE A 338 -16.65 18.30 4.33
CA PHE A 338 -17.55 18.83 3.30
C PHE A 338 -18.77 19.52 3.92
N GLN A 339 -19.43 18.88 4.90
CA GLN A 339 -20.58 19.48 5.59
C GLN A 339 -20.19 20.67 6.47
N HIS A 340 -19.06 20.61 7.16
CA HIS A 340 -18.54 21.71 7.96
C HIS A 340 -18.21 22.92 7.08
N THR A 341 -17.59 22.70 5.92
CA THR A 341 -17.27 23.77 4.96
C THR A 341 -18.54 24.46 4.46
N ARG A 342 -19.61 23.70 4.18
CA ARG A 342 -20.93 24.27 3.83
C ARG A 342 -21.46 25.18 4.94
N ARG A 343 -21.44 24.71 6.19
CA ARG A 343 -21.90 25.50 7.36
C ARG A 343 -21.04 26.75 7.59
N ARG A 344 -19.71 26.62 7.48
CA ARG A 344 -18.78 27.74 7.61
C ARG A 344 -18.98 28.78 6.52
N LEU A 345 -19.23 28.35 5.28
CA LEU A 345 -19.56 29.25 4.18
C LEU A 345 -20.90 29.97 4.42
N MET A 346 -21.92 29.25 4.92
CA MET A 346 -23.20 29.84 5.29
C MET A 346 -23.06 30.88 6.41
N LEU A 347 -22.25 30.61 7.44
CA LEU A 347 -21.98 31.55 8.52
C LEU A 347 -21.25 32.80 8.01
N LYS A 348 -20.18 32.62 7.23
CA LYS A 348 -19.47 33.75 6.61
C LYS A 348 -20.39 34.60 5.72
N HIS A 349 -21.26 33.96 4.96
CA HIS A 349 -22.26 34.65 4.14
C HIS A 349 -23.23 35.46 5.00
N TRP A 350 -23.72 34.86 6.10
CA TRP A 350 -24.61 35.51 7.04
C TRP A 350 -23.94 36.70 7.76
N GLU A 351 -22.70 36.56 8.21
CA GLU A 351 -21.92 37.63 8.85
C GLU A 351 -21.63 38.79 7.89
N ALA A 352 -21.49 38.52 6.60
CA ALA A 352 -21.27 39.54 5.57
C ALA A 352 -22.56 40.31 5.19
N LEU A 353 -23.75 39.77 5.51
CA LEU A 353 -25.00 40.48 5.29
C LEU A 353 -25.14 41.61 6.33
N SER A 354 -25.24 42.84 5.86
CA SER A 354 -25.56 44.00 6.70
C SER A 354 -26.97 43.87 7.30
N SER A 355 -27.27 44.68 8.34
CA SER A 355 -28.58 44.68 9.00
C SER A 355 -29.72 44.79 7.98
N ILE A 356 -30.65 43.82 8.05
CA ILE A 356 -31.87 43.74 7.25
C ILE A 356 -32.80 44.96 7.50
N GLU A 357 -32.50 45.79 8.51
CA GLU A 357 -33.21 47.03 8.82
C GLU A 357 -32.65 48.28 8.13
N GLY A 358 -31.60 48.17 7.32
CA GLY A 358 -30.98 49.30 6.63
C GLY A 358 -31.87 50.01 5.58
N ALA A 359 -31.61 51.30 5.39
CA ALA A 359 -32.18 52.13 4.33
C ALA A 359 -31.64 51.74 2.92
N GLY A 360 -32.05 52.43 1.86
CA GLY A 360 -31.56 52.16 0.50
C GLY A 360 -32.13 50.89 -0.16
N GLU A 361 -31.32 50.13 -0.90
CA GLU A 361 -31.77 49.00 -1.72
C GLU A 361 -32.49 47.90 -0.90
N LEU A 362 -32.05 47.62 0.34
CA LEU A 362 -32.66 46.62 1.22
C LEU A 362 -34.11 46.96 1.60
N SER A 363 -34.41 48.25 1.81
CA SER A 363 -35.76 48.72 2.12
C SER A 363 -36.74 48.46 0.97
N ILE A 364 -36.27 48.56 -0.28
CA ILE A 364 -37.06 48.28 -1.49
C ILE A 364 -37.42 46.81 -1.53
N VAL A 365 -36.44 45.91 -1.32
CA VAL A 365 -36.66 44.46 -1.29
C VAL A 365 -37.68 44.08 -0.22
N ARG A 366 -37.52 44.60 1.01
CA ARG A 366 -38.45 44.34 2.12
C ARG A 366 -39.86 44.82 1.81
N ARG A 367 -40.00 46.02 1.24
CA ARG A 367 -41.30 46.56 0.82
C ARG A 367 -41.96 45.67 -0.22
N GLU A 368 -41.22 45.19 -1.22
CA GLU A 368 -41.77 44.29 -2.25
C GLU A 368 -42.14 42.90 -1.71
N ILE A 369 -41.39 42.36 -0.73
CA ILE A 369 -41.71 41.09 -0.06
C ILE A 369 -43.02 41.20 0.75
N ASN A 370 -43.26 42.34 1.40
CA ASN A 370 -44.46 42.56 2.22
C ASN A 370 -45.73 42.89 1.41
N LYS A 371 -45.61 43.14 0.10
CA LYS A 371 -46.77 43.36 -0.77
C LYS A 371 -47.49 42.03 -1.03
N LYS A 372 -48.83 42.09 -1.12
CA LYS A 372 -49.66 40.95 -1.57
C LYS A 372 -49.97 40.98 -3.07
N ARG A 373 -49.90 42.15 -3.70
CA ARG A 373 -50.23 42.42 -5.12
C ARG A 373 -49.44 43.63 -5.60
N ARG A 374 -49.37 43.85 -6.93
CA ARG A 374 -48.65 44.97 -7.57
C ARG A 374 -47.16 45.04 -7.20
N HIS A 375 -46.50 43.88 -7.29
CA HIS A 375 -45.04 43.80 -7.20
C HIS A 375 -44.40 44.56 -8.37
N LEU A 376 -43.21 45.10 -8.13
CA LEU A 376 -42.39 45.66 -9.20
C LEU A 376 -42.05 44.56 -10.24
N PRO A 377 -42.05 44.88 -11.54
CA PRO A 377 -41.49 43.99 -12.56
C PRO A 377 -40.04 43.63 -12.20
N ILE A 378 -39.64 42.36 -12.39
CA ILE A 378 -38.32 41.85 -11.97
C ILE A 378 -37.20 42.75 -12.49
N ARG A 379 -37.23 43.15 -13.76
CA ARG A 379 -36.20 44.04 -14.33
C ARG A 379 -36.06 45.37 -13.58
N ARG A 380 -37.16 46.01 -13.21
CA ARG A 380 -37.15 47.25 -12.40
C ARG A 380 -36.68 47.01 -10.98
N LEU A 381 -37.05 45.88 -10.39
CA LEU A 381 -36.57 45.50 -9.07
C LEU A 381 -35.05 45.29 -9.07
N MET A 382 -34.51 44.59 -10.07
CA MET A 382 -33.06 44.40 -10.25
C MET A 382 -32.32 45.71 -10.55
N GLU A 383 -32.98 46.66 -11.23
CA GLU A 383 -32.42 47.99 -11.46
C GLU A 383 -32.32 48.82 -10.17
N GLN A 384 -33.31 48.71 -9.29
CA GLN A 384 -33.42 49.53 -8.07
C GLN A 384 -32.74 48.89 -6.85
N ALA A 385 -32.68 47.56 -6.79
CA ALA A 385 -32.21 46.81 -5.61
C ALA A 385 -31.36 45.58 -5.97
N GLY A 386 -30.73 45.59 -7.15
CA GLY A 386 -29.97 44.45 -7.67
C GLY A 386 -28.79 44.04 -6.80
N ARG A 387 -28.08 45.00 -6.18
CA ARG A 387 -26.90 44.73 -5.34
C ARG A 387 -27.32 44.12 -4.01
N ALA A 388 -28.39 44.64 -3.41
CA ALA A 388 -28.98 44.02 -2.23
C ALA A 388 -29.46 42.58 -2.51
N ILE A 389 -30.11 42.34 -3.65
CA ILE A 389 -30.54 40.99 -4.04
C ILE A 389 -29.34 40.07 -4.25
N GLN A 390 -28.27 40.54 -4.92
CA GLN A 390 -27.05 39.77 -5.10
C GLN A 390 -26.35 39.46 -3.78
N ALA A 391 -26.30 40.41 -2.84
CA ALA A 391 -25.74 40.15 -1.52
C ALA A 391 -26.54 39.07 -0.76
N ILE A 392 -27.88 39.11 -0.81
CA ILE A 392 -28.75 38.10 -0.18
C ILE A 392 -28.63 36.74 -0.89
N LYS A 393 -28.56 36.75 -2.23
CA LYS A 393 -28.51 35.58 -3.11
C LYS A 393 -27.32 35.69 -4.07
N PRO A 394 -26.08 35.37 -3.66
CA PRO A 394 -24.90 35.63 -4.49
C PRO A 394 -24.81 34.76 -5.74
N VAL A 395 -25.55 33.65 -5.78
CA VAL A 395 -25.58 32.73 -6.93
C VAL A 395 -26.89 32.87 -7.68
N PHE A 396 -26.80 33.27 -8.95
CA PHE A 396 -27.94 33.38 -9.85
C PHE A 396 -27.92 32.22 -10.85
N MET A 397 -29.04 31.48 -10.95
CA MET A 397 -29.23 30.43 -11.95
C MET A 397 -30.24 30.91 -12.97
N MET A 398 -29.79 31.23 -14.19
CA MET A 398 -30.60 31.88 -15.22
C MET A 398 -30.20 31.39 -16.60
N SER A 399 -31.17 31.28 -17.53
CA SER A 399 -30.85 31.11 -18.94
C SER A 399 -30.27 32.41 -19.54
N PRO A 400 -29.50 32.35 -20.63
CA PRO A 400 -28.96 33.55 -21.30
C PRO A 400 -30.04 34.60 -21.62
N MET A 401 -31.21 34.15 -22.11
CA MET A 401 -32.34 35.02 -22.39
C MET A 401 -32.88 35.71 -21.12
N SER A 402 -32.92 34.99 -19.99
CA SER A 402 -33.36 35.54 -18.71
C SER A 402 -32.39 36.61 -18.21
N ILE A 403 -31.09 36.46 -18.44
CA ILE A 403 -30.08 37.47 -18.11
C ILE A 403 -30.35 38.76 -18.90
N ALA A 404 -30.51 38.66 -20.23
CA ALA A 404 -30.82 39.81 -21.08
C ALA A 404 -32.14 40.51 -20.69
N THR A 405 -33.16 39.72 -20.31
CA THR A 405 -34.49 40.22 -19.97
C THR A 405 -34.55 40.88 -18.60
N TYR A 406 -33.87 40.32 -17.59
CA TYR A 406 -34.07 40.72 -16.20
C TYR A 406 -32.90 41.49 -15.57
N LEU A 407 -31.68 41.38 -16.09
CA LEU A 407 -30.49 42.00 -15.49
C LEU A 407 -30.03 43.22 -16.30
N PRO A 408 -30.33 44.46 -15.84
CA PRO A 408 -29.86 45.66 -16.51
C PRO A 408 -28.33 45.72 -16.59
N PRO A 409 -27.73 46.20 -17.70
CA PRO A 409 -26.29 46.40 -17.81
C PRO A 409 -25.76 47.36 -16.73
N GLY A 410 -24.55 47.09 -16.22
CA GLY A 410 -23.83 47.97 -15.29
C GLY A 410 -24.38 48.04 -13.86
N ARG A 411 -25.45 47.30 -13.53
CA ARG A 411 -26.02 47.27 -12.17
C ARG A 411 -25.45 46.17 -11.28
N ILE A 412 -25.15 45.02 -11.88
CA ILE A 412 -24.74 43.79 -11.18
C ILE A 412 -23.56 43.20 -11.95
N GLU A 413 -22.53 42.81 -11.21
CA GLU A 413 -21.33 42.16 -11.71
C GLU A 413 -21.07 40.88 -10.92
N PHE A 414 -20.48 39.88 -11.56
CA PHE A 414 -20.18 38.58 -10.99
C PHE A 414 -18.66 38.36 -11.04
N ASP A 415 -18.11 37.82 -9.97
CA ASP A 415 -16.73 37.34 -9.95
C ASP A 415 -16.55 36.13 -10.88
N LEU A 416 -17.58 35.28 -11.01
CA LEU A 416 -17.54 34.06 -11.81
C LEU A 416 -18.86 33.83 -12.56
N VAL A 417 -18.75 33.56 -13.86
CA VAL A 417 -19.85 33.08 -14.70
C VAL A 417 -19.57 31.63 -15.07
N ILE A 418 -20.52 30.75 -14.77
CA ILE A 418 -20.45 29.33 -15.13
C ILE A 418 -21.48 29.04 -16.21
N PHE A 419 -21.01 28.59 -17.37
CA PHE A 419 -21.87 28.01 -18.39
C PHE A 419 -21.88 26.51 -18.18
N ASP A 420 -23.04 25.97 -17.82
CA ASP A 420 -23.29 24.53 -17.84
C ASP A 420 -23.97 24.15 -19.16
N GLU A 421 -23.76 22.93 -19.64
CA GLU A 421 -24.21 22.46 -20.97
C GLU A 421 -23.82 23.42 -22.11
N ALA A 422 -22.62 24.01 -22.01
CA ALA A 422 -22.15 25.09 -22.86
C ALA A 422 -22.03 24.76 -24.36
N SER A 423 -22.08 23.48 -24.73
CA SER A 423 -22.18 23.06 -26.13
C SER A 423 -23.53 23.46 -26.76
N GLN A 424 -24.53 23.78 -25.95
CA GLN A 424 -25.90 24.12 -26.36
C GLN A 424 -26.17 25.63 -26.28
N VAL A 425 -25.18 26.44 -25.92
CA VAL A 425 -25.32 27.90 -25.83
C VAL A 425 -24.61 28.54 -27.01
N ALA A 426 -25.35 29.30 -27.81
CA ALA A 426 -24.79 30.07 -28.91
C ALA A 426 -23.86 31.17 -28.37
N PRO A 427 -22.74 31.50 -29.06
CA PRO A 427 -21.82 32.54 -28.60
C PRO A 427 -22.50 33.89 -28.35
N VAL A 428 -23.45 34.28 -29.22
CA VAL A 428 -24.20 35.54 -29.12
C VAL A 428 -25.05 35.62 -27.85
N ASP A 429 -25.66 34.49 -27.45
CA ASP A 429 -26.47 34.41 -26.23
C ASP A 429 -25.61 34.52 -24.97
N ALA A 430 -24.41 33.91 -25.00
CA ALA A 430 -23.48 33.92 -23.88
C ALA A 430 -22.88 35.32 -23.59
N PHE A 431 -22.84 36.20 -24.59
CA PHE A 431 -22.13 37.48 -24.51
C PHE A 431 -22.63 38.38 -23.38
N GLY A 432 -23.95 38.46 -23.18
CA GLY A 432 -24.55 39.27 -22.11
C GLY A 432 -24.14 38.81 -20.70
N ALA A 433 -23.94 37.51 -20.52
CA ALA A 433 -23.47 36.94 -19.26
C ALA A 433 -21.95 37.15 -19.08
N LEU A 434 -21.16 36.90 -20.13
CA LEU A 434 -19.70 37.10 -20.11
C LEU A 434 -19.30 38.53 -19.75
N LEU A 435 -19.98 39.54 -20.31
CA LEU A 435 -19.71 40.95 -20.00
C LEU A 435 -19.96 41.34 -18.54
N ARG A 436 -20.67 40.49 -17.77
CA ARG A 436 -20.94 40.72 -16.34
C ARG A 436 -20.01 39.89 -15.46
N GLY A 437 -19.18 39.03 -16.02
CA GLY A 437 -18.28 38.14 -15.28
C GLY A 437 -16.83 38.62 -15.32
N LYS A 438 -16.11 38.50 -14.20
CA LYS A 438 -14.64 38.66 -14.19
C LYS A 438 -13.91 37.40 -14.65
N GLN A 439 -14.50 36.23 -14.41
CA GLN A 439 -14.00 34.93 -14.82
C GLN A 439 -15.13 34.11 -15.47
N ALA A 440 -14.76 33.22 -16.40
CA ALA A 440 -15.69 32.30 -17.04
C ALA A 440 -15.22 30.85 -16.90
N VAL A 441 -16.13 29.97 -16.46
CA VAL A 441 -15.95 28.52 -16.48
C VAL A 441 -16.97 27.94 -17.43
N VAL A 442 -16.49 27.26 -18.46
CA VAL A 442 -17.32 26.70 -19.52
C VAL A 442 -17.32 25.18 -19.40
N VAL A 443 -18.45 24.63 -18.98
CA VAL A 443 -18.68 23.20 -18.79
C VAL A 443 -19.66 22.73 -19.86
N GLY A 444 -19.28 21.72 -20.62
CA GLY A 444 -20.13 21.15 -21.64
C GLY A 444 -19.42 20.05 -22.41
N ASP A 445 -20.14 19.46 -23.34
CA ASP A 445 -19.69 18.29 -24.07
C ASP A 445 -19.80 18.52 -25.58
N SER A 446 -18.65 18.69 -26.23
CA SER A 446 -18.57 18.92 -27.67
C SER A 446 -19.06 17.74 -28.53
N LYS A 447 -19.32 16.58 -27.93
CA LYS A 447 -19.86 15.40 -28.61
C LYS A 447 -21.39 15.29 -28.48
N GLN A 448 -22.04 16.24 -27.79
CA GLN A 448 -23.49 16.37 -27.71
C GLN A 448 -24.02 17.42 -28.70
N MET A 449 -25.34 17.60 -28.74
CA MET A 449 -26.00 18.46 -29.73
C MET A 449 -25.58 19.94 -29.60
N PRO A 450 -25.34 20.63 -30.73
CA PRO A 450 -25.16 22.08 -30.76
C PRO A 450 -26.51 22.82 -30.51
N PRO A 451 -26.50 24.16 -30.37
CA PRO A 451 -27.73 24.94 -30.29
C PRO A 451 -28.58 24.77 -31.57
N SER A 452 -29.89 24.95 -31.45
CA SER A 452 -30.80 24.84 -32.59
C SER A 452 -30.70 26.06 -33.53
N SER A 453 -30.29 25.86 -34.79
CA SER A 453 -30.17 26.91 -35.82
C SER A 453 -31.49 27.25 -36.53
N PHE A 454 -32.63 27.13 -35.85
CA PHE A 454 -33.96 27.32 -36.46
C PHE A 454 -34.15 28.73 -37.04
N PHE A 455 -33.52 29.75 -36.44
CA PHE A 455 -33.63 31.14 -36.90
C PHE A 455 -32.61 31.54 -37.97
N ASP A 456 -31.44 30.90 -38.04
CA ASP A 456 -30.39 31.25 -39.01
C ASP A 456 -30.86 30.99 -40.46
N LYS A 457 -31.66 29.94 -40.68
CA LYS A 457 -32.25 29.64 -41.99
C LYS A 457 -33.31 30.64 -42.46
N LEU A 458 -33.85 31.47 -41.56
CA LEU A 458 -34.83 32.50 -41.93
C LEU A 458 -34.17 33.81 -42.39
N TYR A 459 -32.90 34.03 -42.02
CA TYR A 459 -32.15 35.26 -42.30
C TYR A 459 -30.95 35.05 -43.23
N SER A 460 -30.64 33.82 -43.65
CA SER A 460 -29.62 33.51 -44.66
C SER A 460 -30.09 33.86 -46.09
N GLY A 461 -30.55 35.10 -46.28
CA GLY A 461 -30.74 35.71 -47.58
C GLY A 461 -29.59 36.69 -47.82
N GLU A 462 -28.72 36.33 -48.76
CA GLU A 462 -27.78 37.21 -49.48
C GLU A 462 -26.85 38.10 -48.62
N GLU A 463 -25.68 37.57 -48.24
CA GLU A 463 -24.36 38.23 -48.35
C GLU A 463 -23.27 37.24 -47.84
N ASP A 464 -22.49 36.69 -48.77
CA ASP A 464 -21.28 35.89 -48.49
C ASP A 464 -20.16 36.84 -48.01
N ASP A 465 -20.00 36.97 -46.71
CA ASP A 465 -18.76 37.48 -46.10
C ASP A 465 -17.87 36.28 -45.73
N GLU A 466 -17.01 35.85 -46.65
CA GLU A 466 -16.03 34.75 -46.49
C GLU A 466 -14.97 35.00 -45.38
N ASP A 467 -14.94 36.19 -44.76
CA ASP A 467 -13.93 36.59 -43.74
C ASP A 467 -14.38 36.41 -42.27
N ASN A 468 -15.57 35.86 -42.01
CA ASN A 468 -16.10 35.77 -40.64
C ASN A 468 -15.70 34.47 -39.92
N ILE A 469 -14.48 34.42 -39.37
CA ILE A 469 -13.92 33.28 -38.58
C ILE A 469 -14.85 32.84 -37.42
N THR A 470 -15.76 33.71 -36.96
CA THR A 470 -16.74 33.41 -35.89
C THR A 470 -18.05 32.80 -36.37
N ALA A 471 -18.37 32.78 -37.66
CA ALA A 471 -19.61 32.19 -38.18
C ALA A 471 -19.63 30.66 -38.08
N ASP A 472 -18.46 30.01 -38.05
CA ASP A 472 -18.32 28.55 -38.01
C ASP A 472 -18.39 27.93 -36.59
N GLN A 473 -18.44 28.74 -35.52
CA GLN A 473 -18.44 28.22 -34.15
C GLN A 473 -19.86 28.07 -33.60
N GLU A 474 -20.38 26.84 -33.66
CA GLU A 474 -21.74 26.50 -33.24
C GLU A 474 -22.07 26.84 -31.77
N SER A 475 -21.09 26.93 -30.86
CA SER A 475 -21.34 27.13 -29.43
C SER A 475 -20.23 27.88 -28.70
N ILE A 476 -20.54 28.42 -27.52
CA ILE A 476 -19.56 29.08 -26.65
C ILE A 476 -18.43 28.11 -26.22
N LEU A 477 -18.75 26.82 -26.05
CA LEU A 477 -17.74 25.78 -25.81
C LEU A 477 -16.78 25.64 -27.00
N GLY A 478 -17.31 25.65 -28.22
CA GLY A 478 -16.52 25.63 -29.46
C GLY A 478 -15.57 26.82 -29.54
N MET A 479 -16.09 28.02 -29.27
CA MET A 479 -15.32 29.26 -29.28
C MET A 479 -14.15 29.25 -28.29
N PHE A 480 -14.39 28.84 -27.03
CA PHE A 480 -13.31 28.73 -26.03
C PHE A 480 -12.25 27.70 -26.43
N ARG A 481 -12.66 26.58 -27.06
CA ARG A 481 -11.73 25.57 -27.57
C ARG A 481 -10.89 26.10 -28.73
N ALA A 482 -11.49 26.85 -29.66
CA ALA A 482 -10.78 27.45 -30.78
C ALA A 482 -9.74 28.48 -30.32
N GLN A 483 -10.05 29.23 -29.25
CA GLN A 483 -9.13 30.18 -28.61
C GLN A 483 -8.03 29.52 -27.75
N GLY A 484 -7.98 28.19 -27.69
CA GLY A 484 -6.95 27.48 -26.93
C GLY A 484 -7.10 27.59 -25.40
N ALA A 485 -8.32 27.83 -24.90
CA ALA A 485 -8.56 27.92 -23.46
C ALA A 485 -8.12 26.63 -22.72
N PRO A 486 -7.57 26.74 -21.49
CA PRO A 486 -7.19 25.58 -20.69
C PRO A 486 -8.37 24.63 -20.47
N ARG A 487 -8.19 23.35 -20.82
CA ARG A 487 -9.26 22.34 -20.74
C ARG A 487 -8.89 21.15 -19.86
N ARG A 488 -9.89 20.58 -19.19
CA ARG A 488 -9.79 19.32 -18.45
C ARG A 488 -10.99 18.45 -18.78
N MET A 489 -10.73 17.20 -19.19
CA MET A 489 -11.77 16.20 -19.43
C MET A 489 -12.11 15.49 -18.12
N LEU A 490 -13.39 15.51 -17.74
CA LEU A 490 -13.90 14.66 -16.67
C LEU A 490 -14.03 13.24 -17.22
N ARG A 491 -13.32 12.28 -16.60
CA ARG A 491 -13.18 10.93 -17.16
C ARG A 491 -14.16 9.92 -16.59
N TRP A 492 -14.64 10.10 -15.36
CA TRP A 492 -15.44 9.08 -14.69
C TRP A 492 -16.90 9.13 -15.15
N HIS A 493 -17.39 8.02 -15.71
CA HIS A 493 -18.80 7.83 -16.02
C HIS A 493 -19.47 6.97 -14.95
N TYR A 494 -20.39 7.56 -14.19
CA TYR A 494 -21.08 6.89 -13.09
C TYR A 494 -22.62 7.03 -13.17
N ARG A 495 -23.17 7.56 -14.28
CA ARG A 495 -24.61 7.66 -14.51
C ARG A 495 -25.23 6.28 -14.77
N SER A 496 -24.65 5.56 -15.73
CA SER A 496 -25.16 4.25 -16.14
C SER A 496 -24.85 3.20 -15.09
N ARG A 497 -25.84 2.42 -14.71
CA ARG A 497 -25.73 1.29 -13.78
C ARG A 497 -25.36 -0.02 -14.46
N HIS A 498 -25.22 0.03 -15.79
CA HIS A 498 -24.74 -1.05 -16.62
C HIS A 498 -23.83 -0.45 -17.71
N GLU A 499 -22.62 -0.98 -17.82
CA GLU A 499 -21.54 -0.54 -18.70
C GLU A 499 -21.94 -0.55 -20.18
N SER A 500 -22.80 -1.48 -20.60
CA SER A 500 -23.26 -1.55 -21.99
C SER A 500 -24.02 -0.30 -22.45
N LEU A 501 -24.56 0.50 -21.52
CA LEU A 501 -25.30 1.71 -21.88
C LEU A 501 -24.38 2.83 -22.38
N ILE A 502 -23.11 2.82 -22.01
CA ILE A 502 -22.13 3.84 -22.41
C ILE A 502 -21.06 3.30 -23.36
N ALA A 503 -20.89 1.97 -23.46
CA ALA A 503 -19.79 1.34 -24.22
C ALA A 503 -19.64 1.87 -25.65
N VAL A 504 -20.72 1.87 -26.45
CA VAL A 504 -20.70 2.37 -27.83
C VAL A 504 -20.36 3.85 -27.87
N SER A 505 -20.95 4.64 -26.97
CA SER A 505 -20.69 6.07 -26.89
C SER A 505 -19.22 6.38 -26.53
N ASN A 506 -18.66 5.67 -25.55
CA ASN A 506 -17.26 5.79 -25.15
C ASN A 506 -16.31 5.47 -26.32
N HIS A 507 -16.61 4.41 -27.08
CA HIS A 507 -15.81 4.00 -28.23
C HIS A 507 -15.88 5.03 -29.37
N GLU A 508 -17.09 5.41 -29.78
CA GLU A 508 -17.31 6.23 -30.98
C GLU A 508 -17.00 7.71 -30.79
N PHE A 509 -17.19 8.25 -29.58
CA PHE A 509 -17.14 9.70 -29.33
C PHE A 509 -15.99 10.14 -28.43
N TYR A 510 -15.49 9.26 -27.55
CA TYR A 510 -14.51 9.62 -26.53
C TYR A 510 -13.19 8.84 -26.61
N GLU A 511 -12.98 8.06 -27.66
CA GLU A 511 -11.76 7.28 -27.88
C GLU A 511 -11.43 6.35 -26.69
N ASN A 512 -12.46 5.81 -26.02
CA ASN A 512 -12.32 4.99 -24.81
C ASN A 512 -11.60 5.70 -23.64
N ARG A 513 -11.59 7.03 -23.60
CA ARG A 513 -10.94 7.81 -22.51
C ARG A 513 -11.80 7.92 -21.26
N LEU A 514 -13.11 7.65 -21.34
CA LEU A 514 -13.97 7.59 -20.17
C LEU A 514 -13.72 6.30 -19.40
N VAL A 515 -13.59 6.45 -18.08
CA VAL A 515 -13.47 5.41 -17.07
C VAL A 515 -14.88 4.93 -16.73
N VAL A 516 -15.20 3.70 -17.11
CA VAL A 516 -16.52 3.08 -16.92
C VAL A 516 -16.41 2.01 -15.84
N PHE A 517 -17.26 2.11 -14.83
CA PHE A 517 -17.29 1.15 -13.73
C PHE A 517 -18.16 -0.06 -14.12
N PRO A 518 -17.66 -1.31 -13.94
CA PRO A 518 -18.44 -2.50 -14.27
C PRO A 518 -19.62 -2.68 -13.34
N SER A 519 -20.70 -3.27 -13.84
CA SER A 519 -21.84 -3.67 -13.01
C SER A 519 -21.61 -5.06 -12.40
N PRO A 520 -21.95 -5.30 -11.13
CA PRO A 520 -21.83 -6.63 -10.54
C PRO A 520 -22.97 -7.57 -10.98
N GLY A 521 -23.91 -7.12 -11.81
CA GLY A 521 -25.09 -7.90 -12.21
C GLY A 521 -26.11 -8.14 -11.07
N VAL A 522 -25.98 -7.41 -9.95
CA VAL A 522 -26.82 -7.60 -8.75
C VAL A 522 -28.14 -6.85 -8.87
N HIS A 523 -28.17 -5.70 -9.54
CA HIS A 523 -29.36 -4.85 -9.64
C HIS A 523 -30.34 -5.43 -10.68
N PRO A 524 -31.52 -5.98 -10.28
CA PRO A 524 -32.37 -6.75 -11.19
C PRO A 524 -32.88 -5.95 -12.40
N ALA A 525 -33.14 -4.65 -12.21
CA ALA A 525 -33.61 -3.77 -13.28
C ALA A 525 -32.47 -3.18 -14.14
N ALA A 526 -31.20 -3.33 -13.77
CA ALA A 526 -30.06 -2.79 -14.53
C ALA A 526 -29.65 -3.76 -15.65
N THR A 527 -30.56 -4.01 -16.59
CA THR A 527 -30.37 -5.04 -17.62
C THR A 527 -29.53 -4.57 -18.82
N GLY A 528 -29.10 -3.31 -18.83
CA GLY A 528 -28.28 -2.75 -19.89
C GLY A 528 -29.02 -2.57 -21.21
N LEU A 529 -28.30 -2.78 -22.31
CA LEU A 529 -28.80 -2.61 -23.67
C LEU A 529 -29.45 -3.92 -24.15
N LYS A 530 -30.66 -3.81 -24.73
CA LYS A 530 -31.39 -4.91 -25.36
C LYS A 530 -31.86 -4.52 -26.75
N PHE A 531 -31.81 -5.48 -27.65
CA PHE A 531 -32.31 -5.34 -29.01
C PHE A 531 -33.53 -6.23 -29.25
N HIS A 532 -34.60 -5.63 -29.76
CA HIS A 532 -35.84 -6.28 -30.15
C HIS A 532 -35.96 -6.23 -31.66
N LEU A 533 -35.56 -7.32 -32.33
CA LEU A 533 -35.74 -7.49 -33.76
C LEU A 533 -37.19 -7.91 -34.05
N LEU A 534 -37.91 -7.09 -34.82
CA LEU A 534 -39.31 -7.28 -35.17
C LEU A 534 -39.44 -7.58 -36.67
N GLU A 535 -39.02 -8.78 -37.10
CA GLU A 535 -38.91 -9.19 -38.51
C GLU A 535 -40.24 -9.09 -39.29
N ASP A 536 -41.37 -9.33 -38.61
CA ASP A 536 -42.71 -9.33 -39.21
C ASP A 536 -43.30 -7.92 -39.39
N THR A 537 -42.57 -6.87 -39.01
CA THR A 537 -43.03 -5.48 -39.09
C THR A 537 -42.44 -4.78 -40.31
N TYR A 538 -43.10 -3.73 -40.82
CA TYR A 538 -42.63 -3.04 -42.02
C TYR A 538 -42.76 -1.52 -41.89
N TYR A 539 -41.84 -0.82 -42.53
CA TYR A 539 -41.90 0.64 -42.67
C TYR A 539 -42.81 1.00 -43.85
N ASP A 540 -43.91 1.69 -43.56
CA ASP A 540 -44.83 2.22 -44.57
C ASP A 540 -44.33 3.57 -45.10
N ARG A 541 -43.37 3.52 -46.02
CA ARG A 541 -42.74 4.71 -46.62
C ARG A 541 -43.74 5.59 -47.40
N GLY A 542 -44.74 4.99 -48.03
CA GLY A 542 -45.58 5.63 -49.05
C GLY A 542 -46.79 6.38 -48.50
N ARG A 543 -47.34 5.96 -47.35
CA ARG A 543 -48.58 6.53 -46.80
C ARG A 543 -48.37 7.17 -45.44
N THR A 544 -48.12 6.39 -44.41
CA THR A 544 -48.05 6.90 -43.03
C THR A 544 -46.66 7.43 -42.64
N ARG A 545 -45.59 6.94 -43.29
CA ARG A 545 -44.20 7.17 -42.90
C ARG A 545 -43.90 6.71 -41.48
N THR A 546 -44.51 5.59 -41.09
CA THR A 546 -44.39 4.96 -39.76
C THR A 546 -44.17 3.46 -39.89
N ASN A 547 -43.83 2.82 -38.79
CA ASN A 547 -43.95 1.37 -38.60
C ASN A 547 -45.02 1.12 -37.53
N PRO A 548 -46.30 0.90 -37.92
CA PRO A 548 -47.41 0.77 -36.99
C PRO A 548 -47.28 -0.41 -36.02
N GLU A 549 -46.76 -1.54 -36.50
CA GLU A 549 -46.58 -2.75 -35.72
C GLU A 549 -45.44 -2.59 -34.69
N GLU A 550 -44.35 -1.90 -35.05
CA GLU A 550 -43.32 -1.49 -34.08
C GLU A 550 -43.88 -0.51 -33.05
N ALA A 551 -44.69 0.47 -33.47
CA ALA A 551 -45.33 1.42 -32.55
C ALA A 551 -46.22 0.72 -31.51
N LEU A 552 -46.99 -0.30 -31.95
CA LEU A 552 -47.79 -1.15 -31.07
C LEU A 552 -46.92 -1.99 -30.12
N ALA A 553 -45.80 -2.54 -30.59
CA ALA A 553 -44.87 -3.30 -29.75
C ALA A 553 -44.27 -2.42 -28.63
N VAL A 554 -43.86 -1.20 -28.96
CA VAL A 554 -43.36 -0.23 -27.99
C VAL A 554 -44.46 0.16 -26.99
N ALA A 555 -45.67 0.46 -27.44
CA ALA A 555 -46.79 0.80 -26.57
C ALA A 555 -47.15 -0.36 -25.60
N LYS A 556 -47.12 -1.61 -26.06
CA LYS A 556 -47.29 -2.80 -25.20
C LYS A 556 -46.19 -2.89 -24.15
N ARG A 557 -44.94 -2.62 -24.52
CA ARG A 557 -43.80 -2.62 -23.58
C ARG A 557 -43.90 -1.51 -22.52
N VAL A 558 -44.42 -0.33 -22.89
CA VAL A 558 -44.75 0.75 -21.95
C VAL A 558 -45.79 0.29 -20.93
N MET A 559 -46.90 -0.31 -21.39
CA MET A 559 -47.93 -0.84 -20.48
C MET A 559 -47.40 -1.93 -19.56
N ALA A 560 -46.54 -2.82 -20.07
CA ALA A 560 -45.88 -3.84 -19.25
C ALA A 560 -44.96 -3.22 -18.19
N HIS A 561 -44.20 -2.18 -18.54
CA HIS A 561 -43.35 -1.44 -17.60
C HIS A 561 -44.17 -0.82 -16.48
N ALA A 562 -45.22 -0.07 -16.83
CA ALA A 562 -46.06 0.64 -15.88
C ALA A 562 -46.67 -0.30 -14.83
N LYS A 563 -46.96 -1.56 -15.20
CA LYS A 563 -47.51 -2.57 -14.28
C LYS A 563 -46.47 -3.28 -13.42
N THR A 564 -45.32 -3.61 -14.01
CA THR A 564 -44.33 -4.49 -13.37
C THR A 564 -43.23 -3.72 -12.65
N HIS A 565 -42.96 -2.49 -13.07
CA HIS A 565 -41.86 -1.64 -12.57
C HIS A 565 -42.28 -0.16 -12.42
N PRO A 566 -43.43 0.17 -11.80
CA PRO A 566 -43.94 1.54 -11.72
C PRO A 566 -43.00 2.52 -10.99
N GLN A 567 -42.10 2.01 -10.14
CA GLN A 567 -41.12 2.80 -9.41
C GLN A 567 -39.95 3.33 -10.27
N HIS A 568 -39.75 2.78 -11.47
CA HIS A 568 -38.67 3.18 -12.36
C HIS A 568 -39.20 4.13 -13.43
N SER A 569 -38.55 5.28 -13.59
CA SER A 569 -38.93 6.28 -14.59
C SER A 569 -38.70 5.75 -16.02
N LEU A 570 -39.61 6.08 -16.94
CA LEU A 570 -39.61 5.58 -18.31
C LEU A 570 -39.67 6.73 -19.31
N GLY A 571 -38.88 6.64 -20.38
CA GLY A 571 -38.97 7.53 -21.54
C GLY A 571 -39.01 6.73 -22.84
N VAL A 572 -39.76 7.21 -23.81
CA VAL A 572 -39.82 6.65 -25.17
C VAL A 572 -39.29 7.69 -26.15
N VAL A 573 -38.39 7.27 -27.03
CA VAL A 573 -37.82 8.13 -28.06
C VAL A 573 -38.00 7.49 -29.42
N ALA A 574 -38.66 8.20 -30.32
CA ALA A 574 -38.81 7.81 -31.72
C ALA A 574 -37.84 8.60 -32.62
N PHE A 575 -37.35 8.00 -33.71
CA PHE A 575 -36.47 8.73 -34.64
C PHE A 575 -37.21 9.78 -35.48
N SER A 576 -38.54 9.69 -35.57
CA SER A 576 -39.37 10.63 -36.34
C SER A 576 -40.59 11.10 -35.54
N VAL A 577 -41.12 12.27 -35.90
CA VAL A 577 -42.36 12.81 -35.33
C VAL A 577 -43.55 11.90 -35.65
N ALA A 578 -43.65 11.42 -36.90
CA ALA A 578 -44.73 10.53 -37.30
C ALA A 578 -44.74 9.21 -36.48
N GLN A 579 -43.56 8.65 -36.19
CA GLN A 579 -43.46 7.45 -35.37
C GLN A 579 -43.79 7.71 -33.90
N ARG A 580 -43.38 8.87 -33.35
CA ARG A 580 -43.78 9.32 -32.01
C ARG A 580 -45.30 9.33 -31.87
N ASP A 581 -45.98 9.99 -32.82
CA ASP A 581 -47.45 10.15 -32.80
C ASP A 581 -48.16 8.79 -32.95
N ALA A 582 -47.60 7.90 -33.77
CA ALA A 582 -48.10 6.53 -33.89
C ALA A 582 -48.00 5.75 -32.57
N ILE A 583 -46.89 5.89 -31.82
CA ILE A 583 -46.73 5.24 -30.51
C ILE A 583 -47.71 5.83 -29.50
N GLU A 584 -47.87 7.15 -29.48
CA GLU A 584 -48.80 7.83 -28.57
C GLU A 584 -50.24 7.38 -28.82
N MET A 585 -50.67 7.32 -30.09
CA MET A 585 -52.00 6.83 -30.46
C MET A 585 -52.23 5.36 -30.03
N GLN A 586 -51.24 4.48 -30.24
CA GLN A 586 -51.34 3.07 -29.81
C GLN A 586 -51.37 2.95 -28.28
N LEU A 587 -50.57 3.76 -27.58
CA LEU A 587 -50.55 3.78 -26.12
C LEU A 587 -51.89 4.26 -25.55
N GLU A 588 -52.47 5.34 -26.09
CA GLU A 588 -53.80 5.79 -25.68
C GLU A 588 -54.86 4.72 -25.89
N ALA A 589 -54.83 4.00 -27.02
CA ALA A 589 -55.77 2.91 -27.28
C ALA A 589 -55.64 1.78 -26.23
N LEU A 590 -54.41 1.40 -25.86
CA LEU A 590 -54.16 0.39 -24.83
C LEU A 590 -54.55 0.87 -23.43
N ARG A 591 -54.29 2.13 -23.07
CA ARG A 591 -54.71 2.72 -21.79
C ARG A 591 -56.22 2.75 -21.62
N ARG A 592 -56.97 3.04 -22.70
CA ARG A 592 -58.44 2.98 -22.67
C ARG A 592 -58.97 1.55 -22.47
N GLN A 593 -58.27 0.55 -23.00
CA GLN A 593 -58.63 -0.86 -22.81
C GLN A 593 -58.26 -1.39 -21.42
N ASP A 594 -57.20 -0.85 -20.81
CA ASP A 594 -56.70 -1.27 -19.51
C ASP A 594 -56.27 -0.09 -18.62
N PRO A 595 -57.19 0.44 -17.79
CA PRO A 595 -56.92 1.57 -16.90
C PRO A 595 -56.02 1.25 -15.69
N SER A 596 -55.58 0.01 -15.48
CA SER A 596 -54.83 -0.38 -14.28
C SER A 596 -53.45 0.28 -14.12
N ALA A 597 -52.95 0.94 -15.17
CA ALA A 597 -51.64 1.57 -15.22
C ALA A 597 -51.67 3.11 -15.07
N GLU A 598 -52.84 3.72 -14.82
CA GLU A 598 -53.00 5.19 -14.82
C GLU A 598 -52.18 5.91 -13.73
N ASP A 599 -51.98 5.29 -12.56
CA ASP A 599 -51.18 5.86 -11.48
C ASP A 599 -49.73 6.16 -11.91
N PHE A 600 -49.17 5.35 -12.80
CA PHE A 600 -47.84 5.56 -13.36
C PHE A 600 -47.76 6.81 -14.24
N PHE A 601 -48.79 7.04 -15.07
CA PHE A 601 -48.83 8.21 -15.96
C PHE A 601 -49.15 9.51 -15.22
N ASN A 602 -49.76 9.42 -14.03
CA ASN A 602 -50.08 10.54 -13.14
C ASN A 602 -49.03 10.77 -12.02
N ALA A 603 -47.90 10.04 -12.05
CA ALA A 603 -46.85 10.06 -11.04
C ALA A 603 -46.19 11.47 -10.85
N PRO A 604 -45.43 11.71 -9.76
CA PRO A 604 -44.96 13.05 -9.37
C PRO A 604 -44.15 13.80 -10.45
N PRO A 605 -44.14 15.14 -10.43
CA PRO A 605 -43.54 15.96 -11.50
C PRO A 605 -42.02 15.86 -11.68
N SER A 606 -41.29 15.17 -10.79
CA SER A 606 -39.82 15.20 -10.80
C SER A 606 -39.21 14.46 -12.00
N GLU A 607 -39.80 13.34 -12.43
CA GLU A 607 -39.34 12.57 -13.60
C GLU A 607 -40.56 11.94 -14.34
N PRO A 608 -41.42 12.74 -14.98
CA PRO A 608 -42.65 12.23 -15.60
C PRO A 608 -42.36 11.30 -16.79
N PHE A 609 -43.28 10.38 -17.07
CA PHE A 609 -43.25 9.61 -18.32
C PHE A 609 -43.26 10.55 -19.54
N PHE A 610 -42.51 10.22 -20.60
CA PHE A 610 -42.56 10.97 -21.85
C PHE A 610 -42.47 10.09 -23.09
N ILE A 611 -43.03 10.59 -24.19
CA ILE A 611 -42.78 10.13 -25.56
C ILE A 611 -42.29 11.34 -26.36
N LYS A 612 -41.05 11.29 -26.85
CA LYS A 612 -40.43 12.38 -27.61
C LYS A 612 -39.80 11.87 -28.90
N ASN A 613 -39.50 12.76 -29.82
CA ASN A 613 -38.67 12.45 -30.99
C ASN A 613 -37.19 12.77 -30.69
N LEU A 614 -36.29 12.23 -31.51
CA LEU A 614 -34.84 12.33 -31.36
C LEU A 614 -34.31 13.78 -31.13
N GLU A 615 -34.94 14.80 -31.72
CA GLU A 615 -34.51 16.19 -31.59
C GLU A 615 -34.85 16.82 -30.23
N ASN A 616 -35.81 16.24 -29.48
CA ASN A 616 -36.40 16.84 -28.29
C ASN A 616 -36.03 16.14 -26.97
N VAL A 617 -35.16 15.13 -27.00
CA VAL A 617 -34.78 14.31 -25.81
C VAL A 617 -33.62 14.92 -25.00
N GLN A 618 -33.17 16.12 -25.34
CA GLN A 618 -32.02 16.74 -24.68
C GLN A 618 -32.30 17.07 -23.21
N GLY A 619 -31.34 16.76 -22.33
CA GLY A 619 -31.46 17.02 -20.89
C GLY A 619 -32.38 16.05 -20.12
N ASP A 620 -33.20 15.25 -20.82
CA ASP A 620 -34.03 14.24 -20.17
C ASP A 620 -33.26 12.94 -19.93
N GLU A 621 -33.31 12.40 -18.71
CA GLU A 621 -32.79 11.08 -18.38
C GLU A 621 -33.86 10.25 -17.69
N ARG A 622 -33.86 8.93 -17.92
CA ARG A 622 -34.80 8.01 -17.27
C ARG A 622 -34.10 6.73 -16.85
N ASP A 623 -34.68 6.05 -15.88
CA ASP A 623 -34.19 4.72 -15.49
C ASP A 623 -34.25 3.77 -16.69
N VAL A 624 -35.34 3.79 -17.47
CA VAL A 624 -35.50 3.00 -18.69
C VAL A 624 -35.80 3.90 -19.89
N ILE A 625 -35.10 3.67 -21.00
CA ILE A 625 -35.38 4.32 -22.30
C ILE A 625 -35.77 3.26 -23.33
N LEU A 626 -36.90 3.46 -24.01
CA LEU A 626 -37.30 2.68 -25.18
C LEU A 626 -37.01 3.49 -26.44
N ILE A 627 -36.31 2.91 -27.40
CA ILE A 627 -35.96 3.53 -28.67
C ILE A 627 -36.75 2.85 -29.79
N SER A 628 -37.62 3.60 -30.46
CA SER A 628 -38.29 3.17 -31.69
C SER A 628 -37.57 3.77 -32.89
N ILE A 629 -36.99 2.92 -33.73
CA ILE A 629 -36.35 3.39 -34.96
C ILE A 629 -37.41 3.83 -35.97
N GLY A 630 -38.48 3.06 -36.15
CA GLY A 630 -39.60 3.35 -37.05
C GLY A 630 -39.27 3.32 -38.55
N TYR A 631 -38.09 3.78 -38.94
CA TYR A 631 -37.50 3.56 -40.27
C TYR A 631 -37.00 2.12 -40.39
N GLY A 632 -37.18 1.49 -41.55
CA GLY A 632 -36.83 0.09 -41.69
C GLY A 632 -37.13 -0.50 -43.06
N LYS A 633 -37.10 -1.84 -43.14
CA LYS A 633 -37.46 -2.60 -44.35
C LYS A 633 -38.94 -2.38 -44.68
N THR A 634 -39.28 -2.13 -45.95
CA THR A 634 -40.68 -2.13 -46.42
C THR A 634 -41.21 -3.56 -46.54
N LYS A 635 -42.50 -3.73 -46.88
CA LYS A 635 -43.09 -5.07 -47.11
C LYS A 635 -42.34 -5.89 -48.16
N GLU A 636 -41.74 -5.21 -49.14
CA GLU A 636 -40.95 -5.81 -50.21
C GLU A 636 -39.51 -6.12 -49.78
N GLY A 637 -39.15 -5.89 -48.51
CA GLY A 637 -37.80 -6.12 -47.96
C GLY A 637 -36.80 -4.99 -48.26
N TYR A 638 -37.24 -3.90 -48.89
CA TYR A 638 -36.36 -2.79 -49.25
C TYR A 638 -36.07 -1.88 -48.05
N LEU A 639 -34.79 -1.69 -47.72
CA LEU A 639 -34.35 -0.73 -46.69
C LEU A 639 -33.91 0.59 -47.35
N ALA A 640 -34.66 1.66 -47.07
CA ALA A 640 -34.24 3.01 -47.46
C ALA A 640 -33.13 3.48 -46.49
N TYR A 641 -31.94 3.82 -47.02
CA TYR A 641 -30.80 4.34 -46.26
C TYR A 641 -30.98 5.79 -45.75
N ASN A 642 -32.23 6.19 -45.52
CA ASN A 642 -32.63 7.51 -45.06
C ASN A 642 -33.39 7.37 -43.72
N PHE A 643 -32.65 7.53 -42.64
CA PHE A 643 -33.05 7.48 -41.23
C PHE A 643 -33.37 8.88 -40.67
N GLY A 644 -33.79 9.81 -41.53
CA GLY A 644 -34.25 11.13 -41.13
C GLY A 644 -33.13 12.00 -40.52
N PRO A 645 -33.28 12.53 -39.29
CA PRO A 645 -32.30 13.43 -38.68
C PRO A 645 -30.89 12.84 -38.55
N LEU A 646 -30.74 11.51 -38.55
CA LEU A 646 -29.42 10.86 -38.48
C LEU A 646 -28.60 10.97 -39.77
N ASN A 647 -29.25 11.20 -40.91
CA ASN A 647 -28.55 11.42 -42.18
C ASN A 647 -28.06 12.86 -42.34
N SER A 648 -28.59 13.80 -41.55
CA SER A 648 -28.17 15.19 -41.57
C SER A 648 -26.86 15.41 -40.82
N GLU A 649 -26.22 16.55 -41.05
CA GLU A 649 -25.04 16.97 -40.31
C GLU A 649 -25.30 17.01 -38.79
N GLY A 650 -24.33 16.53 -38.01
CA GLY A 650 -24.47 16.34 -36.56
C GLY A 650 -25.41 15.20 -36.15
N GLY A 651 -25.88 14.37 -37.09
CA GLY A 651 -26.74 13.20 -36.82
C GLY A 651 -26.13 12.24 -35.79
N GLU A 652 -24.80 12.06 -35.81
CA GLU A 652 -24.07 11.26 -34.82
C GLU A 652 -24.17 11.81 -33.40
N ARG A 653 -24.21 13.15 -33.23
CA ARG A 653 -24.35 13.79 -31.91
C ARG A 653 -25.76 13.59 -31.35
N ARG A 654 -26.78 13.62 -32.21
CA ARG A 654 -28.18 13.30 -31.84
C ARG A 654 -28.28 11.87 -31.32
N LEU A 655 -27.65 10.92 -32.03
CA LEU A 655 -27.61 9.53 -31.59
C LEU A 655 -26.83 9.37 -30.28
N ASN A 656 -25.69 10.04 -30.11
CA ASN A 656 -24.91 10.04 -28.87
C ASN A 656 -25.74 10.53 -27.67
N VAL A 657 -26.50 11.61 -27.86
CA VAL A 657 -27.43 12.10 -26.84
C VAL A 657 -28.44 11.01 -26.50
N LEU A 658 -29.13 10.44 -27.49
CA LEU A 658 -30.15 9.42 -27.26
C LEU A 658 -29.62 8.19 -26.47
N ILE A 659 -28.52 7.58 -26.94
CA ILE A 659 -28.02 6.32 -26.36
C ILE A 659 -27.44 6.49 -24.94
N THR A 660 -27.27 7.74 -24.47
CA THR A 660 -26.75 8.07 -23.13
C THR A 660 -27.82 8.56 -22.14
N ARG A 661 -29.11 8.46 -22.49
CA ARG A 661 -30.24 8.90 -21.63
C ARG A 661 -30.69 7.86 -20.59
N ALA A 662 -30.32 6.60 -20.76
CA ALA A 662 -30.73 5.52 -19.88
C ALA A 662 -29.79 5.34 -18.67
N ARG A 663 -30.36 5.16 -17.47
CA ARG A 663 -29.60 4.82 -16.25
C ARG A 663 -29.52 3.32 -16.00
N LEU A 664 -30.61 2.57 -16.18
CA LEU A 664 -30.69 1.12 -15.87
C LEU A 664 -30.77 0.25 -17.13
N ALA A 665 -31.63 0.62 -18.08
CA ALA A 665 -31.87 -0.18 -19.27
C ALA A 665 -32.23 0.67 -20.50
N CYS A 666 -31.77 0.21 -21.67
CA CYS A 666 -32.14 0.77 -22.96
C CYS A 666 -32.62 -0.36 -23.87
N GLU A 667 -33.83 -0.25 -24.40
CA GLU A 667 -34.42 -1.27 -25.28
C GLU A 667 -34.67 -0.65 -26.65
N VAL A 668 -34.11 -1.26 -27.70
CA VAL A 668 -34.15 -0.74 -29.07
C VAL A 668 -35.03 -1.65 -29.92
N PHE A 669 -36.00 -1.07 -30.61
CA PHE A 669 -36.96 -1.76 -31.47
C PHE A 669 -36.69 -1.42 -32.93
N ALA A 670 -36.49 -2.44 -33.76
CA ALA A 670 -36.23 -2.30 -35.20
C ALA A 670 -36.65 -3.55 -35.96
N ASN A 671 -36.91 -3.44 -37.26
CA ASN A 671 -37.20 -4.59 -38.14
C ASN A 671 -36.02 -5.04 -39.00
N PHE A 672 -34.83 -4.54 -38.69
CA PHE A 672 -33.58 -4.82 -39.41
C PHE A 672 -32.41 -4.80 -38.43
N THR A 673 -31.30 -5.42 -38.82
CA THR A 673 -30.05 -5.53 -38.05
C THR A 673 -29.01 -4.53 -38.54
N GLY A 674 -27.93 -4.31 -37.80
CA GLY A 674 -26.84 -3.44 -38.29
C GLY A 674 -26.13 -4.02 -39.52
N ASP A 675 -26.12 -5.34 -39.69
CA ASP A 675 -25.56 -6.00 -40.88
C ASP A 675 -26.37 -5.73 -42.16
N ASP A 676 -27.65 -5.39 -42.03
CA ASP A 676 -28.48 -4.94 -43.16
C ASP A 676 -28.08 -3.54 -43.69
N ILE A 677 -27.27 -2.77 -42.93
CA ILE A 677 -26.79 -1.44 -43.35
C ILE A 677 -25.49 -1.58 -44.17
N ASP A 678 -25.60 -1.48 -45.49
CA ASP A 678 -24.45 -1.31 -46.40
C ASP A 678 -23.88 0.12 -46.39
N LEU A 679 -22.69 0.28 -45.82
CA LEU A 679 -22.00 1.57 -45.73
C LEU A 679 -21.51 2.09 -47.09
N ARG A 680 -21.43 1.25 -48.14
CA ARG A 680 -21.09 1.74 -49.49
C ARG A 680 -22.18 2.63 -50.08
N ARG A 681 -23.39 2.62 -49.49
CA ARG A 681 -24.57 3.36 -49.96
C ARG A 681 -24.85 4.63 -49.16
N THR A 682 -24.07 4.93 -48.11
CA THR A 682 -24.21 6.13 -47.29
C THR A 682 -22.91 6.50 -46.59
N ASN A 683 -22.53 7.77 -46.66
CA ASN A 683 -21.36 8.30 -45.96
C ASN A 683 -21.73 9.06 -44.67
N ALA A 684 -23.00 9.06 -44.27
CA ALA A 684 -23.46 9.81 -43.11
C ALA A 684 -22.93 9.20 -41.81
N ARG A 685 -22.16 9.98 -41.04
CA ARG A 685 -21.54 9.53 -39.78
C ARG A 685 -22.58 9.00 -38.78
N GLY A 686 -23.75 9.63 -38.68
CA GLY A 686 -24.84 9.16 -37.82
C GLY A 686 -25.33 7.75 -38.15
N VAL A 687 -25.34 7.38 -39.45
CA VAL A 687 -25.75 6.04 -39.90
C VAL A 687 -24.67 5.00 -39.63
N ILE A 688 -23.39 5.38 -39.75
CA ILE A 688 -22.26 4.52 -39.37
C ILE A 688 -22.33 4.19 -37.87
N VAL A 689 -22.55 5.20 -37.02
CA VAL A 689 -22.68 4.98 -35.57
C VAL A 689 -23.94 4.16 -35.25
N LEU A 690 -25.05 4.38 -35.96
CA LEU A 690 -26.27 3.55 -35.81
C LEU A 690 -25.98 2.08 -36.11
N LYS A 691 -25.25 1.78 -37.20
CA LYS A 691 -24.82 0.42 -37.52
C LYS A 691 -24.05 -0.21 -36.36
N ASN A 692 -23.05 0.48 -35.83
CA ASN A 692 -22.22 -0.02 -34.74
C ASN A 692 -23.03 -0.19 -33.45
N PHE A 693 -23.95 0.73 -33.17
CA PHE A 693 -24.88 0.64 -32.04
C PHE A 693 -25.81 -0.58 -32.14
N LEU A 694 -26.41 -0.83 -33.31
CA LEU A 694 -27.28 -1.99 -33.53
C LEU A 694 -26.52 -3.31 -33.47
N ASN A 695 -25.34 -3.38 -34.09
CA ASN A 695 -24.48 -4.57 -34.01
C ASN A 695 -24.08 -4.86 -32.55
N TYR A 696 -23.81 -3.82 -31.76
CA TYR A 696 -23.58 -4.00 -30.33
C TYR A 696 -24.84 -4.41 -29.56
N ALA A 697 -25.99 -3.80 -29.83
CA ALA A 697 -27.24 -4.13 -29.17
C ALA A 697 -27.66 -5.60 -29.42
N GLN A 698 -27.42 -6.09 -30.64
CA GLN A 698 -27.74 -7.46 -31.08
C GLN A 698 -26.74 -8.48 -30.55
N ASN A 699 -25.45 -8.28 -30.82
CA ASN A 699 -24.43 -9.30 -30.57
C ASN A 699 -23.81 -9.18 -29.18
N ARG A 700 -23.95 -8.01 -28.52
CA ARG A 700 -23.17 -7.59 -27.34
C ARG A 700 -21.64 -7.62 -27.57
N VAL A 701 -21.22 -7.74 -28.82
CA VAL A 701 -19.82 -7.75 -29.25
C VAL A 701 -19.40 -6.32 -29.60
N LEU A 702 -19.03 -5.58 -28.56
CA LEU A 702 -18.21 -4.36 -28.63
C LEU A 702 -17.61 -4.08 -27.22
N LEU A 703 -17.33 -5.16 -26.47
CA LEU A 703 -16.96 -5.23 -25.03
C LEU A 703 -18.18 -5.28 -24.08
N THR A 704 -18.76 -6.48 -23.95
CA THR A 704 -19.41 -6.90 -22.69
C THR A 704 -18.35 -6.81 -21.56
N PRO A 705 -18.68 -6.74 -20.26
CA PRO A 705 -17.80 -7.27 -19.21
C PRO A 705 -17.64 -8.79 -19.42
N GLN A 706 -17.01 -9.17 -20.51
CA GLN A 706 -16.36 -10.46 -20.64
C GLN A 706 -15.03 -10.31 -19.93
N SER A 707 -14.57 -11.40 -19.30
CA SER A 707 -13.17 -11.56 -18.91
C SER A 707 -12.33 -10.86 -19.97
N THR A 708 -11.55 -9.84 -19.57
CA THR A 708 -10.76 -9.03 -20.50
C THR A 708 -9.76 -9.90 -21.28
N GLY A 709 -9.65 -11.19 -20.92
CA GLY A 709 -8.58 -12.08 -21.31
C GLY A 709 -7.24 -11.64 -20.73
N ARG A 710 -7.21 -10.54 -19.95
CA ARG A 710 -6.00 -10.05 -19.32
C ARG A 710 -5.73 -10.92 -18.11
N GLY A 711 -4.47 -11.32 -17.98
CA GLY A 711 -3.99 -11.89 -16.75
C GLY A 711 -4.01 -10.86 -15.62
N PRO A 712 -3.73 -11.30 -14.39
CA PRO A 712 -3.44 -10.42 -13.26
C PRO A 712 -2.36 -9.39 -13.62
N ASP A 713 -2.48 -8.15 -13.10
CA ASP A 713 -1.50 -7.09 -13.37
C ASP A 713 -0.23 -7.24 -12.51
N SER A 714 -0.28 -8.09 -11.47
CA SER A 714 0.84 -8.35 -10.57
C SER A 714 0.94 -9.82 -10.14
N PRO A 715 2.16 -10.30 -9.81
CA PRO A 715 2.35 -11.64 -9.23
C PRO A 715 1.58 -11.87 -7.92
N PHE A 716 1.30 -10.78 -7.19
CA PHE A 716 0.48 -10.82 -5.98
C PHE A 716 -0.98 -11.16 -6.30
N GLU A 717 -1.59 -10.46 -7.27
CA GLU A 717 -2.95 -10.79 -7.74
C GLU A 717 -3.02 -12.22 -8.30
N GLU A 718 -1.98 -12.68 -9.00
CA GLU A 718 -1.90 -14.06 -9.51
C GLU A 718 -1.86 -15.10 -8.38
N ALA A 719 -1.15 -14.82 -7.29
CA ALA A 719 -1.14 -15.69 -6.11
C ALA A 719 -2.53 -15.78 -5.46
N VAL A 720 -3.23 -14.67 -5.30
CA VAL A 720 -4.59 -14.63 -4.75
C VAL A 720 -5.57 -15.38 -5.67
N LEU A 721 -5.50 -15.14 -6.98
CA LEU A 721 -6.34 -15.80 -7.98
C LEU A 721 -6.13 -17.33 -7.97
N ARG A 722 -4.88 -17.79 -7.91
CA ARG A 722 -4.56 -19.23 -7.82
C ARG A 722 -5.16 -19.88 -6.58
N CYS A 723 -5.10 -19.21 -5.42
CA CYS A 723 -5.71 -19.74 -4.19
C CYS A 723 -7.24 -19.87 -4.33
N LEU A 724 -7.90 -18.86 -4.90
CA LEU A 724 -9.34 -18.90 -5.18
C LEU A 724 -9.71 -20.07 -6.11
N GLN A 725 -8.95 -20.26 -7.18
CA GLN A 725 -9.17 -21.34 -8.15
C GLN A 725 -8.93 -22.73 -7.53
N GLN A 726 -7.89 -22.89 -6.71
CA GLN A 726 -7.60 -24.13 -5.99
C GLN A 726 -8.68 -24.49 -4.97
N ALA A 727 -9.30 -23.48 -4.35
CA ALA A 727 -10.44 -23.66 -3.45
C ALA A 727 -11.79 -23.89 -4.19
N GLY A 728 -11.79 -23.89 -5.53
CA GLY A 728 -12.97 -24.18 -6.35
C GLY A 728 -13.91 -23.00 -6.56
N TYR A 729 -13.47 -21.76 -6.30
CA TYR A 729 -14.23 -20.57 -6.63
C TYR A 729 -14.02 -20.18 -8.11
N ASP A 730 -15.10 -19.87 -8.81
CA ASP A 730 -15.06 -19.27 -10.14
C ASP A 730 -14.73 -17.78 -10.01
N ALA A 731 -13.43 -17.47 -10.10
CA ALA A 731 -12.87 -16.13 -9.95
C ALA A 731 -12.16 -15.72 -11.24
N GLU A 732 -12.33 -14.47 -11.63
CA GLU A 732 -11.70 -13.91 -12.82
C GLU A 732 -10.93 -12.62 -12.51
N PRO A 733 -9.74 -12.46 -13.11
CA PRO A 733 -8.97 -11.23 -12.95
C PRO A 733 -9.54 -10.10 -13.82
N GLN A 734 -9.27 -8.87 -13.39
CA GLN A 734 -9.42 -7.65 -14.19
C GLN A 734 -10.84 -7.46 -14.76
N VAL A 735 -11.84 -7.52 -13.88
CA VAL A 735 -13.26 -7.33 -14.22
C VAL A 735 -13.55 -5.85 -14.44
N GLY A 736 -13.91 -5.46 -15.66
CA GLY A 736 -14.08 -4.05 -15.99
C GLY A 736 -14.10 -3.74 -17.49
N CYS A 737 -14.22 -2.46 -17.81
CA CYS A 737 -14.08 -1.96 -19.17
C CYS A 737 -13.47 -0.55 -19.19
N ALA A 738 -12.80 -0.20 -20.30
CA ALA A 738 -12.32 1.14 -20.62
C ALA A 738 -11.65 1.91 -19.46
N GLY A 739 -10.47 1.45 -19.02
CA GLY A 739 -9.62 2.20 -18.08
C GLY A 739 -9.98 2.06 -16.59
N PHE A 740 -10.93 1.18 -16.25
CA PHE A 740 -11.17 0.74 -14.88
C PHE A 740 -11.34 -0.77 -14.80
N PHE A 741 -10.65 -1.40 -13.86
CA PHE A 741 -10.75 -2.82 -13.59
C PHE A 741 -10.76 -3.05 -12.08
N ILE A 742 -11.61 -3.99 -11.66
CA ILE A 742 -11.57 -4.61 -10.34
C ILE A 742 -10.58 -5.76 -10.45
N ASP A 743 -9.63 -5.84 -9.52
CA ASP A 743 -8.48 -6.74 -9.67
C ASP A 743 -8.91 -8.20 -9.80
N ILE A 744 -9.88 -8.65 -8.98
CA ILE A 744 -10.50 -9.98 -9.11
C ILE A 744 -12.01 -9.90 -8.82
N GLY A 745 -12.85 -10.51 -9.66
CA GLY A 745 -14.28 -10.67 -9.43
C GLY A 745 -14.66 -12.13 -9.21
N ILE A 746 -15.42 -12.41 -8.16
CA ILE A 746 -15.88 -13.76 -7.81
C ILE A 746 -17.32 -13.93 -8.30
N ARG A 747 -17.55 -14.89 -9.20
CA ARG A 747 -18.85 -15.14 -9.84
C ARG A 747 -19.84 -15.80 -8.87
N ASP A 748 -21.13 -15.53 -9.07
CA ASP A 748 -22.22 -16.17 -8.33
C ASP A 748 -22.53 -17.53 -8.97
N PRO A 749 -22.27 -18.66 -8.28
CA PRO A 749 -22.49 -19.99 -8.85
C PRO A 749 -23.96 -20.27 -9.15
N ASP A 750 -24.89 -19.60 -8.45
CA ASP A 750 -26.33 -19.82 -8.63
C ASP A 750 -26.96 -18.86 -9.66
N LYS A 751 -26.22 -17.82 -10.10
CA LYS A 751 -26.71 -16.82 -11.07
C LYS A 751 -25.62 -16.47 -12.07
N PRO A 752 -25.59 -17.15 -13.24
CA PRO A 752 -24.67 -16.83 -14.31
C PRO A 752 -24.71 -15.35 -14.71
N GLY A 753 -23.56 -14.70 -14.81
CA GLY A 753 -23.42 -13.29 -15.18
C GLY A 753 -23.47 -12.28 -14.02
N ARG A 754 -23.54 -12.75 -12.77
CA ARG A 754 -23.48 -11.93 -11.55
C ARG A 754 -22.19 -12.18 -10.78
N TYR A 755 -21.67 -11.16 -10.10
CA TYR A 755 -20.57 -11.25 -9.15
C TYR A 755 -21.06 -11.15 -7.70
N LEU A 756 -20.53 -12.01 -6.83
CA LEU A 756 -20.79 -12.00 -5.39
C LEU A 756 -19.94 -10.96 -4.66
N LEU A 757 -18.67 -10.87 -5.05
CA LEU A 757 -17.65 -10.09 -4.36
C LEU A 757 -16.59 -9.63 -5.37
N GLY A 758 -16.19 -8.37 -5.27
CA GLY A 758 -14.98 -7.85 -5.90
C GLY A 758 -13.85 -7.83 -4.88
N VAL A 759 -12.67 -8.30 -5.27
CA VAL A 759 -11.45 -8.26 -4.47
C VAL A 759 -10.55 -7.17 -5.03
N GLU A 760 -10.13 -6.25 -4.16
CA GLU A 760 -9.11 -5.24 -4.48
C GLU A 760 -7.80 -5.58 -3.77
N CYS A 761 -6.71 -5.57 -4.51
CA CYS A 761 -5.35 -5.71 -4.04
C CYS A 761 -4.69 -4.32 -3.97
N ASP A 762 -3.77 -4.11 -3.04
CA ASP A 762 -3.00 -2.87 -2.90
C ASP A 762 -1.85 -2.73 -3.93
N GLY A 763 -2.06 -3.28 -5.15
CA GLY A 763 -1.09 -3.34 -6.24
C GLY A 763 -0.90 -2.01 -7.01
N ALA A 764 -0.46 -2.12 -8.28
CA ALA A 764 -0.09 -0.97 -9.11
C ALA A 764 -1.24 0.06 -9.29
N THR A 765 -2.48 -0.42 -9.35
CA THR A 765 -3.67 0.44 -9.47
C THR A 765 -3.95 1.24 -8.20
N TYR A 766 -3.71 0.66 -7.02
CA TYR A 766 -3.79 1.37 -5.74
C TYR A 766 -2.68 2.43 -5.61
N HIS A 767 -1.46 2.08 -6.04
CA HIS A 767 -0.30 2.97 -6.00
C HIS A 767 -0.39 4.17 -6.94
N SER A 768 -0.94 3.97 -8.15
CA SER A 768 -0.99 5.02 -9.20
C SER A 768 -2.06 6.10 -8.97
N ALA A 769 -2.92 5.94 -7.96
CA ALA A 769 -3.93 6.92 -7.62
C ALA A 769 -3.31 8.20 -7.02
N ARG A 770 -3.75 9.36 -7.52
CA ARG A 770 -3.16 10.67 -7.17
C ARG A 770 -3.48 11.16 -5.77
N SER A 771 -4.59 10.73 -5.18
CA SER A 771 -5.04 11.20 -3.86
C SER A 771 -5.68 10.09 -3.03
N ALA A 772 -5.58 10.21 -1.70
CA ALA A 772 -6.28 9.32 -0.76
C ALA A 772 -7.80 9.37 -0.96
N ARG A 773 -8.35 10.53 -1.31
CA ARG A 773 -9.78 10.69 -1.60
C ARG A 773 -10.21 9.83 -2.80
N ASP A 774 -9.38 9.74 -3.84
CA ASP A 774 -9.69 8.94 -5.02
C ASP A 774 -9.61 7.44 -4.74
N ARG A 775 -8.49 6.96 -4.17
CA ARG A 775 -8.25 5.51 -3.95
C ARG A 775 -9.04 4.91 -2.79
N ASP A 776 -9.25 5.68 -1.72
CA ASP A 776 -9.80 5.16 -0.47
C ASP A 776 -11.23 5.65 -0.20
N ARG A 777 -11.81 6.57 -0.97
CA ARG A 777 -13.22 7.00 -0.79
C ARG A 777 -14.04 6.96 -2.08
N LEU A 778 -13.71 7.79 -3.07
CA LEU A 778 -14.57 8.01 -4.23
C LEU A 778 -14.73 6.75 -5.08
N ARG A 779 -13.64 6.00 -5.32
CA ARG A 779 -13.67 4.73 -6.07
C ARG A 779 -14.59 3.71 -5.42
N GLU A 780 -14.37 3.45 -4.13
CA GLU A 780 -15.16 2.52 -3.34
C GLU A 780 -16.63 2.96 -3.27
N GLU A 781 -16.90 4.25 -3.04
CA GLU A 781 -18.25 4.80 -2.96
C GLU A 781 -19.04 4.60 -4.28
N VAL A 782 -18.40 4.80 -5.44
CA VAL A 782 -19.03 4.57 -6.75
C VAL A 782 -19.35 3.09 -6.96
N LEU A 783 -18.38 2.19 -6.71
CA LEU A 783 -18.58 0.75 -6.86
C LEU A 783 -19.67 0.22 -5.92
N ARG A 784 -19.67 0.64 -4.65
CA ARG A 784 -20.73 0.28 -3.69
C ARG A 784 -22.09 0.80 -4.12
N LYS A 785 -22.18 2.01 -4.68
CA LYS A 785 -23.43 2.54 -5.26
C LYS A 785 -23.93 1.71 -6.43
N LEU A 786 -23.05 1.06 -7.21
CA LEU A 786 -23.43 0.13 -8.29
C LEU A 786 -23.86 -1.24 -7.77
N GLY A 787 -23.68 -1.51 -6.47
CA GLY A 787 -24.06 -2.76 -5.82
C GLY A 787 -22.89 -3.71 -5.57
N TRP A 788 -21.64 -3.29 -5.81
CA TRP A 788 -20.48 -4.12 -5.49
C TRP A 788 -20.31 -4.26 -3.99
N ARG A 789 -20.01 -5.48 -3.57
CA ARG A 789 -19.39 -5.76 -2.28
C ARG A 789 -17.90 -5.93 -2.52
N LEU A 790 -17.09 -5.20 -1.77
CA LEU A 790 -15.65 -5.17 -1.96
C LEU A 790 -14.94 -5.76 -0.74
N HIS A 791 -13.91 -6.56 -0.98
CA HIS A 791 -12.99 -7.06 0.01
C HIS A 791 -11.57 -6.66 -0.38
N ARG A 792 -10.84 -6.01 0.52
CA ARG A 792 -9.47 -5.57 0.25
C ARG A 792 -8.47 -6.53 0.87
N ILE A 793 -7.44 -6.88 0.11
CA ILE A 793 -6.31 -7.68 0.58
C ILE A 793 -5.04 -6.82 0.48
N TRP A 794 -4.31 -6.75 1.59
CA TRP A 794 -3.05 -6.03 1.67
C TRP A 794 -1.89 -6.99 1.42
N SER A 795 -1.02 -6.64 0.47
CA SER A 795 0.15 -7.43 0.07
C SER A 795 1.03 -7.79 1.27
N THR A 796 1.26 -6.84 2.17
CA THR A 796 2.07 -7.03 3.40
C THR A 796 1.52 -8.13 4.32
N ASP A 797 0.20 -8.21 4.49
CA ASP A 797 -0.44 -9.25 5.29
C ASP A 797 -0.45 -10.60 4.55
N TRP A 798 -0.71 -10.58 3.24
CA TRP A 798 -0.67 -11.79 2.41
C TRP A 798 0.70 -12.45 2.40
N PHE A 799 1.79 -11.67 2.24
CA PHE A 799 3.15 -12.19 2.29
C PHE A 799 3.53 -12.74 3.67
N ARG A 800 2.98 -12.18 4.76
CA ARG A 800 3.24 -12.66 6.13
C ARG A 800 2.49 -13.97 6.45
N ASN A 801 1.23 -14.07 6.05
CA ASN A 801 0.40 -15.26 6.31
C ASN A 801 -0.73 -15.39 5.27
N PRO A 802 -0.46 -16.02 4.11
CA PRO A 802 -1.44 -16.12 3.03
C PRO A 802 -2.65 -16.96 3.45
N ASP A 803 -2.45 -18.04 4.21
CA ASP A 803 -3.54 -18.93 4.68
C ASP A 803 -4.57 -18.18 5.53
N ARG A 804 -4.10 -17.31 6.44
CA ARG A 804 -4.98 -16.49 7.30
C ARG A 804 -5.75 -15.46 6.49
N GLU A 805 -5.10 -14.78 5.55
CA GLU A 805 -5.77 -13.78 4.72
C GLU A 805 -6.74 -14.43 3.73
N PHE A 806 -6.40 -15.60 3.21
CA PHE A 806 -7.30 -16.39 2.37
C PHE A 806 -8.54 -16.85 3.16
N LYS A 807 -8.38 -17.34 4.39
CA LYS A 807 -9.51 -17.70 5.26
C LYS A 807 -10.45 -16.52 5.51
N ARG A 808 -9.91 -15.31 5.68
CA ARG A 808 -10.72 -14.07 5.82
C ARG A 808 -11.49 -13.74 4.54
N LEU A 809 -10.88 -14.00 3.38
CA LEU A 809 -11.54 -13.86 2.09
C LEU A 809 -12.68 -14.89 1.94
N GLU A 810 -12.46 -16.15 2.31
CA GLU A 810 -13.52 -17.19 2.34
C GLU A 810 -14.70 -16.77 3.23
N GLU A 811 -14.42 -16.29 4.45
CA GLU A 811 -15.46 -15.76 5.35
C GLU A 811 -16.21 -14.56 4.75
N ALA A 812 -15.56 -13.74 3.92
CA ALA A 812 -16.21 -12.64 3.21
C ALA A 812 -17.08 -13.15 2.05
N ILE A 813 -16.63 -14.16 1.31
CA ILE A 813 -17.39 -14.81 0.23
C ILE A 813 -18.65 -15.47 0.80
N GLU A 814 -18.53 -16.22 1.91
CA GLU A 814 -19.66 -16.88 2.54
C GLU A 814 -20.67 -15.87 3.13
N ARG A 815 -20.19 -14.79 3.76
CA ARG A 815 -21.09 -13.68 4.16
C ARG A 815 -21.78 -13.04 2.96
N ALA A 816 -21.09 -12.88 1.84
CA ALA A 816 -21.68 -12.35 0.62
C ALA A 816 -22.75 -13.28 0.04
N ARG A 817 -22.56 -14.60 0.13
CA ARG A 817 -23.56 -15.63 -0.23
C ARG A 817 -24.77 -15.59 0.69
N LEU A 818 -24.58 -15.50 2.01
CA LEU A 818 -25.66 -15.51 3.01
C LEU A 818 -26.53 -14.25 3.00
N THR A 819 -25.93 -13.07 2.78
CA THR A 819 -26.64 -11.78 2.75
C THR A 819 -27.40 -11.56 1.43
N ARG A 820 -27.92 -12.63 0.83
CA ARG A 820 -28.37 -12.70 -0.57
C ARG A 820 -29.62 -11.90 -0.91
N GLN A 821 -30.34 -11.36 0.09
CA GLN A 821 -31.75 -11.00 -0.09
C GLN A 821 -32.14 -9.51 -0.02
N GLU A 822 -31.27 -8.57 0.36
CA GLU A 822 -31.66 -7.16 0.36
C GLU A 822 -30.57 -6.30 -0.27
N VAL A 823 -30.67 -6.06 -1.58
CA VAL A 823 -30.40 -4.70 -2.05
C VAL A 823 -31.71 -3.98 -1.78
N PRO A 824 -31.77 -3.03 -0.83
CA PRO A 824 -32.95 -2.20 -0.69
C PRO A 824 -33.22 -1.62 -2.07
N ALA A 825 -34.44 -1.80 -2.60
CA ALA A 825 -34.90 -0.98 -3.71
C ALA A 825 -34.54 0.46 -3.31
N ALA A 826 -33.68 1.12 -4.10
CA ALA A 826 -33.25 2.47 -3.79
C ALA A 826 -34.51 3.24 -3.42
N PRO A 827 -34.62 3.80 -2.19
CA PRO A 827 -35.84 4.46 -1.78
C PRO A 827 -36.18 5.44 -2.90
N ALA A 828 -37.41 5.35 -3.41
CA ALA A 828 -37.92 6.30 -4.39
C ALA A 828 -37.45 7.67 -3.90
N ARG A 829 -36.73 8.42 -4.74
CA ARG A 829 -36.33 9.78 -4.44
C ARG A 829 -37.62 10.57 -4.28
N ALA A 830 -38.21 10.52 -3.09
CA ALA A 830 -39.16 11.50 -2.67
C ALA A 830 -38.40 12.82 -2.79
N PRO A 831 -38.85 13.78 -3.61
CA PRO A 831 -38.28 15.11 -3.54
C PRO A 831 -38.35 15.48 -2.06
N GLN A 832 -37.19 15.72 -1.45
CA GLN A 832 -37.16 16.40 -0.17
C GLN A 832 -37.69 17.79 -0.47
N THR A 833 -39.01 17.94 -0.40
CA THR A 833 -39.63 19.24 -0.23
C THR A 833 -39.05 19.71 1.08
N ILE A 834 -38.04 20.57 1.00
CA ILE A 834 -37.65 21.37 2.15
C ILE A 834 -38.90 22.22 2.39
N GLU A 835 -39.81 21.72 3.22
CA GLU A 835 -40.80 22.56 3.86
C GLU A 835 -39.99 23.59 4.62
N ILE A 836 -39.87 24.78 4.03
CA ILE A 836 -39.34 25.94 4.72
C ILE A 836 -40.41 26.25 5.76
N VAL A 837 -40.33 25.59 6.91
CA VAL A 837 -41.07 25.97 8.10
C VAL A 837 -40.51 27.32 8.49
N ARG A 838 -41.14 28.39 7.99
CA ARG A 838 -40.94 29.75 8.48
C ARG A 838 -41.51 29.77 9.88
N THR A 839 -40.68 29.47 10.86
CA THR A 839 -40.95 29.86 12.23
C THR A 839 -40.86 31.38 12.27
N ASP A 840 -42.01 32.05 12.41
CA ASP A 840 -42.15 33.50 12.64
C ASP A 840 -41.63 33.89 14.04
N GLU A 841 -40.56 33.26 14.53
CA GLU A 841 -39.87 33.72 15.73
C GLU A 841 -38.98 34.90 15.34
N THR A 842 -39.59 36.07 15.36
CA THR A 842 -38.89 37.36 15.40
C THR A 842 -38.13 37.45 16.73
N LYS A 843 -36.94 36.84 16.79
CA LYS A 843 -35.92 37.19 17.79
C LYS A 843 -35.42 38.60 17.49
N THR A 844 -36.17 39.59 17.97
CA THR A 844 -35.92 41.03 17.88
C THR A 844 -34.79 41.52 18.80
N GLY A 845 -33.93 40.64 19.32
CA GLY A 845 -33.04 40.96 20.44
C GLY A 845 -31.53 41.02 20.15
N GLU A 846 -31.00 40.18 19.27
CA GLU A 846 -29.53 39.94 19.24
C GLU A 846 -28.81 40.52 18.02
N ALA A 847 -29.50 40.71 16.88
CA ALA A 847 -28.88 41.28 15.66
C ALA A 847 -28.57 42.78 15.74
N ALA A 848 -29.14 43.49 16.72
CA ALA A 848 -28.89 44.92 16.94
C ALA A 848 -27.50 45.17 17.55
N ALA A 849 -26.93 44.21 18.29
CA ALA A 849 -25.70 44.41 19.06
C ALA A 849 -24.42 44.45 18.21
N ALA A 850 -24.40 43.81 17.04
CA ALA A 850 -23.25 43.83 16.13
C ALA A 850 -23.14 45.11 15.27
N ASN A 851 -24.12 46.03 15.39
CA ASN A 851 -24.33 47.12 14.44
C ASN A 851 -24.27 48.54 15.03
N SER A 852 -24.07 48.71 16.34
CA SER A 852 -23.76 50.02 16.92
C SER A 852 -22.31 50.39 16.65
N ALA A 853 -22.06 51.63 16.23
CA ALA A 853 -20.75 52.25 16.39
C ALA A 853 -20.30 52.11 17.86
N ASP A 854 -19.00 52.00 18.10
CA ASP A 854 -18.49 51.82 19.47
C ASP A 854 -19.00 52.94 20.37
N ALA A 855 -19.48 52.60 21.57
CA ALA A 855 -19.96 53.63 22.48
C ALA A 855 -18.81 54.60 22.81
N TYR A 856 -19.04 55.90 22.65
CA TYR A 856 -18.04 56.91 22.96
C TYR A 856 -17.67 56.87 24.46
N SER A 857 -16.45 56.45 24.79
CA SER A 857 -15.96 56.43 26.16
C SER A 857 -15.28 57.74 26.52
N LYS A 858 -15.64 58.33 27.66
CA LYS A 858 -14.95 59.52 28.19
C LYS A 858 -13.66 59.12 28.90
N ALA A 859 -12.66 59.99 28.85
CA ALA A 859 -11.50 59.92 29.71
C ALA A 859 -11.97 60.03 31.17
N ASN A 860 -11.61 59.03 31.98
CA ASN A 860 -11.98 58.94 33.37
C ASN A 860 -10.71 58.92 34.24
N PHE A 861 -10.36 60.08 34.79
CA PHE A 861 -9.19 60.26 35.63
C PHE A 861 -9.44 61.43 36.60
N GLU A 862 -8.79 61.41 37.76
CA GLU A 862 -8.88 62.47 38.77
C GLU A 862 -7.57 63.25 38.79
N ILE A 863 -7.68 64.58 38.83
CA ILE A 863 -6.52 65.47 38.90
C ILE A 863 -6.43 66.04 40.31
N ALA A 864 -5.35 65.71 41.03
CA ALA A 864 -5.04 66.32 42.31
C ALA A 864 -4.19 67.59 42.12
N VAL A 865 -4.83 68.76 42.13
CA VAL A 865 -4.12 70.05 42.16
C VAL A 865 -3.88 70.45 43.62
N ILE A 866 -2.73 70.07 44.19
CA ILE A 866 -2.41 70.35 45.60
C ILE A 866 -1.89 71.79 45.73
N GLY A 867 -2.67 72.65 46.40
CA GLY A 867 -2.24 73.99 46.82
C GLY A 867 -2.21 75.07 45.73
N GLN A 868 -2.73 74.81 44.53
CA GLN A 868 -2.79 75.78 43.41
C GLN A 868 -4.17 75.79 42.73
N GLN A 869 -4.52 76.89 42.08
CA GLN A 869 -5.68 76.92 41.16
C GLN A 869 -5.24 76.44 39.76
N LEU A 870 -6.15 75.82 39.00
CA LEU A 870 -5.82 75.20 37.70
C LEU A 870 -5.08 76.13 36.71
N HIS A 871 -5.36 77.43 36.72
CA HIS A 871 -4.71 78.41 35.84
C HIS A 871 -3.28 78.81 36.28
N GLN A 872 -2.82 78.34 37.44
CA GLN A 872 -1.47 78.58 37.99
C GLN A 872 -0.55 77.35 37.78
N VAL A 873 -1.11 76.24 37.32
CA VAL A 873 -0.37 75.00 37.03
C VAL A 873 0.51 75.21 35.80
N SER A 874 1.75 74.71 35.86
CA SER A 874 2.70 74.79 34.74
C SER A 874 2.15 74.12 33.47
N PRO A 875 2.37 74.70 32.26
CA PRO A 875 1.96 74.10 30.99
C PRO A 875 2.41 72.65 30.80
N VAL A 876 3.52 72.23 31.40
CA VAL A 876 4.03 70.85 31.34
C VAL A 876 3.04 69.85 31.94
N TYR A 877 2.48 70.15 33.12
CA TYR A 877 1.51 69.27 33.78
C TYR A 877 0.15 69.30 33.07
N LEU A 878 -0.27 70.47 32.59
CA LEU A 878 -1.48 70.60 31.77
C LEU A 878 -1.38 69.77 30.49
N ALA A 879 -0.21 69.76 29.83
CA ALA A 879 0.07 68.93 28.67
C ALA A 879 -0.03 67.43 28.98
N THR A 880 0.46 66.97 30.14
CA THR A 880 0.32 65.56 30.54
C THR A 880 -1.13 65.12 30.74
N TRP A 881 -1.97 65.97 31.35
CA TRP A 881 -3.40 65.66 31.52
C TRP A 881 -4.16 65.75 30.20
N LEU A 882 -3.82 66.70 29.33
CA LEU A 882 -4.40 66.77 27.98
C LEU A 882 -4.04 65.53 27.16
N ARG A 883 -2.81 65.00 27.31
CA ARG A 883 -2.40 63.76 26.64
C ARG A 883 -3.25 62.57 27.11
N GLU A 884 -3.52 62.44 28.41
CA GLU A 884 -4.39 61.37 28.93
C GLU A 884 -5.82 61.46 28.36
N VAL A 885 -6.36 62.67 28.19
CA VAL A 885 -7.65 62.84 27.51
C VAL A 885 -7.56 62.40 26.05
N VAL A 886 -6.53 62.82 25.32
CA VAL A 886 -6.34 62.48 23.91
C VAL A 886 -6.12 60.98 23.73
N ASP A 887 -5.36 60.33 24.59
CA ASP A 887 -5.14 58.87 24.53
C ASP A 887 -6.44 58.08 24.66
N ALA A 888 -7.43 58.59 25.39
CA ALA A 888 -8.74 57.96 25.58
C ALA A 888 -9.80 58.39 24.55
N GLU A 889 -9.83 59.67 24.16
CA GLU A 889 -10.92 60.27 23.36
C GLU A 889 -10.50 60.69 21.94
N SER A 890 -9.25 60.46 21.49
CA SER A 890 -8.79 60.87 20.15
C SER A 890 -9.63 60.27 19.00
N PRO A 891 -9.95 61.05 17.95
CA PRO A 891 -9.80 62.50 17.87
C PRO A 891 -10.83 63.21 18.76
N ILE A 892 -10.40 64.27 19.48
CA ILE A 892 -11.26 65.06 20.38
C ILE A 892 -11.12 66.57 20.10
N HIS A 893 -12.24 67.30 20.11
CA HIS A 893 -12.22 68.75 19.95
C HIS A 893 -11.51 69.45 21.13
N ILE A 894 -10.74 70.51 20.85
CA ILE A 894 -9.95 71.22 21.87
C ILE A 894 -10.82 71.66 23.06
N ASP A 895 -11.95 72.33 22.81
CA ASP A 895 -12.85 72.76 23.88
C ASP A 895 -13.39 71.58 24.71
N ALA A 896 -13.65 70.43 24.09
CA ALA A 896 -14.12 69.25 24.80
C ALA A 896 -13.01 68.68 25.70
N ALA A 897 -11.78 68.58 25.18
CA ALA A 897 -10.63 68.13 25.95
C ALA A 897 -10.33 69.04 27.16
N GLN A 898 -10.40 70.36 26.96
CA GLN A 898 -10.24 71.35 28.02
C GLN A 898 -11.32 71.21 29.11
N VAL A 899 -12.57 70.95 28.73
CA VAL A 899 -13.66 70.67 29.67
C VAL A 899 -13.41 69.37 30.45
N ARG A 900 -12.83 68.33 29.84
CA ARG A 900 -12.46 67.08 30.54
C ARG A 900 -11.44 67.34 31.64
N VAL A 901 -10.34 68.02 31.30
CA VAL A 901 -9.29 68.40 32.26
C VAL A 901 -9.85 69.29 33.38
N ALA A 902 -10.66 70.30 33.03
CA ALA A 902 -11.27 71.18 34.02
C ALA A 902 -12.20 70.43 34.99
N ASN A 903 -13.04 69.52 34.48
CA ASN A 903 -13.93 68.71 35.32
C ASN A 903 -13.14 67.74 36.21
N ALA A 904 -12.10 67.09 35.67
CA ALA A 904 -11.21 66.19 36.43
C ALA A 904 -10.45 66.90 37.56
N ALA A 905 -10.20 68.21 37.41
CA ALA A 905 -9.64 69.08 38.45
C ALA A 905 -10.70 69.73 39.37
N GLY A 906 -11.97 69.32 39.30
CA GLY A 906 -13.05 69.82 40.15
C GLY A 906 -13.61 71.21 39.78
N VAL A 907 -13.28 71.74 38.60
CA VAL A 907 -13.72 73.08 38.15
C VAL A 907 -15.06 72.99 37.41
N ARG A 908 -16.10 73.66 37.93
CA ARG A 908 -17.46 73.63 37.34
C ARG A 908 -17.64 74.49 36.08
N ARG A 909 -16.82 75.53 35.86
CA ARG A 909 -16.93 76.44 34.71
C ARG A 909 -15.56 76.93 34.23
N LEU A 910 -15.29 76.82 32.93
CA LEU A 910 -14.11 77.43 32.32
C LEU A 910 -14.25 78.95 32.26
N GLY A 911 -13.42 79.67 33.02
CA GLY A 911 -13.20 81.11 32.87
C GLY A 911 -12.03 81.43 31.95
N ALA A 912 -11.93 82.68 31.46
CA ALA A 912 -10.91 83.09 30.48
C ALA A 912 -9.46 82.77 30.90
N ARG A 913 -9.13 82.93 32.20
CA ARG A 913 -7.79 82.61 32.73
C ARG A 913 -7.47 81.11 32.70
N ILE A 914 -8.45 80.26 32.98
CA ILE A 914 -8.28 78.80 32.95
C ILE A 914 -8.18 78.32 31.50
N LYS A 915 -8.99 78.89 30.59
CA LYS A 915 -8.90 78.60 29.16
C LYS A 915 -7.51 78.93 28.61
N ALA A 916 -7.00 80.14 28.87
CA ALA A 916 -5.67 80.55 28.43
C ALA A 916 -4.54 79.64 28.95
N ALA A 917 -4.64 79.15 30.20
CA ALA A 917 -3.68 78.21 30.74
C ALA A 917 -3.73 76.84 30.05
N LEU A 918 -4.94 76.32 29.78
CA LEU A 918 -5.13 75.07 29.04
C LEU A 918 -4.72 75.19 27.57
N ASP A 919 -4.95 76.33 26.93
CA ASP A 919 -4.46 76.64 25.58
C ASP A 919 -2.92 76.59 25.54
N ALA A 920 -2.24 77.21 26.52
CA ALA A 920 -0.79 77.12 26.65
C ALA A 920 -0.31 75.67 26.89
N GLY A 921 -1.09 74.86 27.61
CA GLY A 921 -0.85 73.42 27.78
C GLY A 921 -0.98 72.64 26.46
N VAL A 922 -1.97 72.95 25.64
CA VAL A 922 -2.13 72.36 24.29
C VAL A 922 -0.94 72.75 23.40
N GLU A 923 -0.55 74.01 23.35
CA GLU A 923 0.59 74.48 22.55
C GLU A 923 1.89 73.80 22.98
N TYR A 924 2.11 73.64 24.28
CA TYR A 924 3.24 72.88 24.80
C TYR A 924 3.18 71.41 24.38
N ALA A 925 2.04 70.73 24.55
CA ALA A 925 1.87 69.33 24.17
C ALA A 925 2.13 69.08 22.68
N VAL A 926 1.71 70.00 21.81
CA VAL A 926 1.94 69.93 20.37
C VAL A 926 3.41 70.15 20.04
N ARG A 927 4.06 71.15 20.65
CA ARG A 927 5.48 71.46 20.40
C ARG A 927 6.41 70.30 20.81
N GLU A 928 6.10 69.64 21.92
CA GLU A 928 6.87 68.49 22.41
C GLU A 928 6.46 67.14 21.76
N GLY A 929 5.54 67.15 20.78
CA GLY A 929 5.10 65.95 20.07
C GLY A 929 4.28 64.96 20.90
N MET A 930 3.71 65.39 22.03
CA MET A 930 2.86 64.54 22.88
C MET A 930 1.47 64.32 22.27
N ILE A 931 0.98 65.31 21.51
CA ILE A 931 -0.34 65.36 20.88
C ILE A 931 -0.16 66.01 19.50
N GLU A 932 -0.91 65.56 18.50
CA GLU A 932 -1.00 66.25 17.19
C GLU A 932 -2.23 67.17 17.16
N ARG A 933 -2.10 68.37 16.59
CA ARG A 933 -3.25 69.27 16.35
C ARG A 933 -3.58 69.32 14.87
N ARG A 934 -4.82 69.01 14.51
CA ARG A 934 -5.38 69.15 13.15
C ARG A 934 -6.63 70.03 13.22
N GLY A 935 -6.48 71.29 12.82
CA GLY A 935 -7.53 72.31 13.02
C GLY A 935 -7.89 72.49 14.49
N ASP A 936 -9.17 72.29 14.81
CA ASP A 936 -9.73 72.41 16.17
C ASP A 936 -9.75 71.07 16.95
N PHE A 937 -9.08 70.04 16.42
CA PHE A 937 -9.03 68.70 17.00
C PHE A 937 -7.64 68.31 17.46
N LEU A 938 -7.60 67.58 18.58
CA LEU A 938 -6.42 66.98 19.17
C LEU A 938 -6.42 65.48 18.89
N TRP A 939 -5.25 65.00 18.48
CA TRP A 939 -5.02 63.66 17.96
C TRP A 939 -3.90 62.96 18.69
N LYS A 940 -4.04 61.65 18.87
CA LYS A 940 -2.94 60.80 19.27
C LYS A 940 -1.89 60.76 18.15
N PRO A 941 -0.60 60.98 18.46
CA PRO A 941 0.44 60.97 17.44
C PRO A 941 0.48 59.65 16.65
N GLY A 942 0.57 59.74 15.32
CA GLY A 942 0.62 58.57 14.43
C GLY A 942 -0.71 57.82 14.21
N MET A 943 -1.85 58.35 14.67
CA MET A 943 -3.16 57.75 14.44
C MET A 943 -3.59 57.88 12.96
N SER A 944 -3.77 56.73 12.29
CA SER A 944 -4.23 56.62 10.89
C SER A 944 -5.68 56.18 10.74
N GLU A 945 -6.18 55.30 11.62
CA GLU A 945 -7.57 54.82 11.61
C GLU A 945 -8.44 55.60 12.59
N VAL A 946 -9.60 56.08 12.12
CA VAL A 946 -10.54 56.86 12.93
C VAL A 946 -11.78 56.03 13.28
N PRO A 947 -12.05 55.79 14.58
CA PRO A 947 -13.21 55.00 14.97
C PRO A 947 -14.51 55.81 14.82
N VAL A 948 -15.57 55.17 14.34
CA VAL A 948 -16.94 55.73 14.37
C VAL A 948 -17.53 55.44 15.74
N ARG A 949 -17.92 56.47 16.48
CA ARG A 949 -18.38 56.33 17.88
C ARG A 949 -19.80 56.85 18.12
N ASP A 950 -20.63 56.05 18.79
CA ASP A 950 -22.00 56.44 19.18
C ASP A 950 -22.00 57.32 20.44
N ARG A 951 -22.53 58.54 20.31
CA ARG A 951 -22.67 59.55 21.37
C ARG A 951 -24.12 59.69 21.85
N SER A 952 -24.99 58.73 21.56
CA SER A 952 -26.41 58.75 21.92
C SER A 952 -26.65 58.95 23.43
N HIS A 953 -25.77 58.39 24.27
CA HIS A 953 -25.81 58.42 25.74
C HIS A 953 -25.25 59.71 26.38
N LEU A 954 -24.60 60.59 25.61
CA LEU A 954 -24.03 61.84 26.14
C LEU A 954 -25.12 62.89 26.44
N LYS A 955 -24.84 63.81 27.38
CA LYS A 955 -25.71 64.95 27.67
C LYS A 955 -25.78 65.90 26.47
N SER A 956 -26.92 66.54 26.25
CA SER A 956 -27.14 67.46 25.11
C SER A 956 -26.11 68.58 24.99
N SER A 957 -25.55 69.07 26.11
CA SER A 957 -24.52 70.12 26.12
C SER A 957 -23.16 69.66 25.58
N GLU A 958 -22.89 68.36 25.61
CA GLU A 958 -21.64 67.74 25.15
C GLU A 958 -21.79 67.12 23.76
N LYS A 959 -23.03 67.02 23.27
CA LYS A 959 -23.40 66.36 22.01
C LYS A 959 -23.57 67.40 20.90
N LYS A 960 -22.46 67.99 20.46
CA LYS A 960 -22.40 68.93 19.35
C LYS A 960 -21.74 68.29 18.15
N ILE A 961 -22.29 68.51 16.95
CA ILE A 961 -21.70 67.99 15.71
C ILE A 961 -20.31 68.60 15.44
N GLU A 962 -20.09 69.83 15.91
CA GLU A 962 -18.79 70.53 15.87
C GLU A 962 -17.69 69.79 16.64
N PHE A 963 -18.06 68.99 17.65
CA PHE A 963 -17.12 68.22 18.46
C PHE A 963 -16.72 66.88 17.84
N ILE A 964 -17.17 66.61 16.60
CA ILE A 964 -16.83 65.41 15.85
C ILE A 964 -15.87 65.81 14.72
N ALA A 965 -14.73 65.11 14.67
CA ALA A 965 -13.71 65.35 13.67
C ALA A 965 -14.26 65.08 12.26
N PRO A 966 -13.89 65.88 11.24
CA PRO A 966 -14.26 65.64 9.85
C PRO A 966 -14.00 64.19 9.40
N GLU A 967 -12.86 63.63 9.77
CA GLU A 967 -12.43 62.28 9.41
C GLU A 967 -13.30 61.19 10.06
N GLU A 968 -13.84 61.44 11.25
CA GLU A 968 -14.80 60.53 11.91
C GLU A 968 -16.17 60.59 11.23
N ILE A 969 -16.61 61.76 10.78
CA ILE A 969 -17.83 61.92 9.98
C ILE A 969 -17.64 61.22 8.63
N GLN A 970 -16.50 61.40 7.96
CA GLN A 970 -16.17 60.70 6.72
C GLN A 970 -16.14 59.17 6.92
N ALA A 971 -15.59 58.68 8.05
CA ALA A 971 -15.65 57.26 8.41
C ALA A 971 -17.10 56.77 8.59
N ALA A 972 -17.97 57.56 9.23
CA ALA A 972 -19.39 57.24 9.37
C ALA A 972 -20.12 57.23 8.02
N ILE A 973 -19.80 58.17 7.11
CA ILE A 973 -20.33 58.20 5.74
C ILE A 973 -19.93 56.93 4.98
N ARG A 974 -18.62 56.60 4.94
CA ARG A 974 -18.11 55.39 4.28
C ARG A 974 -18.77 54.14 4.82
N LEU A 975 -18.84 53.99 6.14
CA LEU A 975 -19.50 52.86 6.80
C LEU A 975 -20.99 52.76 6.42
N THR A 976 -21.69 53.89 6.32
CA THR A 976 -23.11 53.93 5.92
C THR A 976 -23.31 53.49 4.47
N VAL A 977 -22.50 53.99 3.54
CA VAL A 977 -22.57 53.60 2.12
C VAL A 977 -22.26 52.11 1.96
N THR A 978 -21.19 51.61 2.58
CA THR A 978 -20.81 50.20 2.52
C THR A 978 -21.90 49.29 3.10
N ARG A 979 -22.51 49.67 4.23
CA ARG A 979 -23.59 48.87 4.86
C ARG A 979 -24.87 48.80 4.03
N ASN A 980 -25.19 49.83 3.25
CA ASN A 980 -26.45 49.88 2.50
C ASN A 980 -26.29 49.49 1.02
N PHE A 981 -25.09 49.11 0.57
CA PHE A 981 -24.68 48.83 -0.82
C PHE A 981 -24.74 50.04 -1.75
N SER A 982 -25.86 50.75 -1.74
CA SER A 982 -26.02 52.06 -2.31
C SER A 982 -27.11 52.84 -1.56
N ILE A 983 -26.92 54.15 -1.44
CA ILE A 983 -27.83 55.01 -0.67
C ILE A 983 -27.92 56.39 -1.32
N ASN A 984 -29.10 57.02 -1.29
CA ASN A 984 -29.24 58.39 -1.77
C ASN A 984 -28.70 59.38 -0.72
N ARG A 985 -28.49 60.63 -1.13
CA ARG A 985 -27.92 61.68 -0.27
C ARG A 985 -28.75 61.94 1.00
N ASP A 986 -30.09 61.99 0.90
CA ASP A 986 -30.97 62.30 2.04
C ASP A 986 -31.00 61.19 3.10
N ASP A 987 -31.05 59.93 2.67
CA ASP A 987 -31.03 58.76 3.55
C ASP A 987 -29.64 58.60 4.19
N LEU A 988 -28.56 58.88 3.45
CA LEU A 988 -27.19 58.88 3.98
C LEU A 988 -27.04 59.87 5.13
N LEU A 989 -27.58 61.07 4.99
CA LEU A 989 -27.50 62.10 6.02
C LEU A 989 -28.09 61.61 7.34
N SER A 990 -29.28 61.02 7.27
CA SER A 990 -29.97 60.51 8.46
C SER A 990 -29.20 59.36 9.12
N GLU A 991 -28.70 58.40 8.32
CA GLU A 991 -28.06 57.20 8.87
C GLU A 991 -26.63 57.41 9.34
N SER A 992 -25.83 58.22 8.65
CA SER A 992 -24.49 58.58 9.12
C SER A 992 -24.55 59.38 10.44
N LEU A 993 -25.55 60.25 10.60
CA LEU A 993 -25.79 60.98 11.85
C LEU A 993 -26.30 60.05 12.97
N ASN A 994 -27.18 59.10 12.65
CA ASN A 994 -27.64 58.10 13.62
C ASN A 994 -26.49 57.25 14.17
N LEU A 995 -25.52 56.85 13.33
CA LEU A 995 -24.31 56.13 13.77
C LEU A 995 -23.47 56.93 14.78
N LEU A 996 -23.43 58.25 14.62
CA LEU A 996 -22.73 59.17 15.54
C LEU A 996 -23.59 59.54 16.77
N GLY A 997 -24.81 59.00 16.87
CA GLY A 997 -25.76 59.19 17.96
C GLY A 997 -26.76 60.32 17.76
N PHE A 998 -26.81 61.00 16.61
CA PHE A 998 -27.68 62.16 16.35
C PHE A 998 -28.99 61.75 15.67
N LYS A 999 -30.09 61.72 16.43
CA LYS A 999 -31.43 61.32 15.95
C LYS A 999 -32.13 62.34 15.04
N ARG A 1000 -31.65 63.59 14.96
CA ARG A 1000 -32.27 64.66 14.18
C ARG A 1000 -31.24 65.31 13.29
N VAL A 1001 -31.58 65.48 12.01
CA VAL A 1001 -30.79 66.26 11.05
C VAL A 1001 -31.06 67.74 11.30
N THR A 1002 -30.09 68.45 11.89
CA THR A 1002 -30.13 69.92 12.03
C THR A 1002 -29.49 70.58 10.82
N GLY A 1003 -29.80 71.86 10.53
CA GLY A 1003 -29.21 72.57 9.38
C GLY A 1003 -27.68 72.55 9.37
N GLN A 1004 -27.07 72.78 10.54
CA GLN A 1004 -25.61 72.74 10.70
C GLN A 1004 -25.02 71.34 10.52
N ALA A 1005 -25.71 70.30 11.01
CA ALA A 1005 -25.26 68.92 10.81
C ALA A 1005 -25.36 68.49 9.34
N ARG A 1006 -26.43 68.91 8.64
CA ARG A 1006 -26.59 68.68 7.21
C ARG A 1006 -25.44 69.30 6.41
N GLU A 1007 -25.20 70.58 6.58
CA GLU A 1007 -24.16 71.32 5.85
C GLU A 1007 -22.78 70.66 6.02
N ARG A 1008 -22.44 70.24 7.24
CA ARG A 1008 -21.15 69.60 7.54
C ARG A 1008 -21.02 68.20 6.93
N VAL A 1009 -22.07 67.38 6.98
CA VAL A 1009 -22.04 66.03 6.38
C VAL A 1009 -22.05 66.12 4.84
N GLU A 1010 -22.85 67.02 4.25
CA GLU A 1010 -22.90 67.25 2.80
C GLU A 1010 -21.56 67.75 2.25
N THR A 1011 -20.91 68.71 2.93
CA THR A 1011 -19.58 69.21 2.53
C THR A 1011 -18.55 68.08 2.49
N LEU A 1012 -18.50 67.25 3.53
CA LEU A 1012 -17.56 66.13 3.63
C LEU A 1012 -17.89 65.00 2.65
N LEU A 1013 -19.18 64.78 2.38
CA LEU A 1013 -19.61 63.85 1.33
C LEU A 1013 -19.12 64.30 -0.04
N ASP A 1014 -19.28 65.58 -0.39
CA ASP A 1014 -18.83 66.12 -1.67
C ASP A 1014 -17.31 66.05 -1.82
N GLU A 1015 -16.56 66.20 -0.73
CA GLU A 1015 -15.11 65.94 -0.71
C GLU A 1015 -14.77 64.48 -1.00
N LEU A 1016 -15.46 63.52 -0.36
CA LEU A 1016 -15.25 62.09 -0.59
C LEU A 1016 -15.54 61.69 -2.04
N VAL A 1017 -16.60 62.25 -2.63
CA VAL A 1017 -16.94 62.01 -4.05
C VAL A 1017 -15.89 62.64 -4.96
N ARG A 1018 -15.44 63.87 -4.67
CA ARG A 1018 -14.43 64.58 -5.47
C ARG A 1018 -13.06 63.89 -5.43
N ASN A 1019 -12.69 63.33 -4.28
CA ASN A 1019 -11.45 62.59 -4.10
C ASN A 1019 -11.50 61.17 -4.71
N GLY A 1020 -12.65 60.75 -5.24
CA GLY A 1020 -12.85 59.41 -5.78
C GLY A 1020 -12.87 58.31 -4.72
N GLU A 1021 -13.15 58.66 -3.45
CA GLU A 1021 -13.32 57.71 -2.35
C GLU A 1021 -14.75 57.14 -2.28
N LEU A 1022 -15.70 57.79 -2.93
CA LEU A 1022 -17.07 57.32 -3.16
C LEU A 1022 -17.46 57.60 -4.61
N ASN A 1023 -18.24 56.69 -5.21
CA ASN A 1023 -18.75 56.87 -6.56
C ASN A 1023 -20.19 57.37 -6.53
N GLU A 1024 -20.51 58.42 -7.29
CA GLU A 1024 -21.87 58.89 -7.48
C GLU A 1024 -22.39 58.43 -8.85
N GLN A 1025 -23.42 57.57 -8.85
CA GLN A 1025 -24.09 57.11 -10.07
C GLN A 1025 -25.57 57.51 -10.04
N GLY A 1026 -25.91 58.58 -10.76
CA GLY A 1026 -27.25 59.15 -10.74
C GLY A 1026 -27.57 59.78 -9.39
N LEU A 1027 -28.62 59.32 -8.72
CA LEU A 1027 -29.03 59.78 -7.38
C LEU A 1027 -28.48 58.92 -6.22
N MET A 1028 -27.63 57.93 -6.52
CA MET A 1028 -27.15 56.94 -5.55
C MET A 1028 -25.64 57.04 -5.37
N LEU A 1029 -25.20 56.97 -4.11
CA LEU A 1029 -23.81 56.90 -3.70
C LEU A 1029 -23.39 55.45 -3.51
N LEU A 1030 -22.15 55.16 -3.89
CA LEU A 1030 -21.59 53.82 -3.97
C LEU A 1030 -20.21 53.76 -3.32
N PRO A 1031 -19.87 52.63 -2.68
CA PRO A 1031 -18.50 52.39 -2.28
C PRO A 1031 -17.65 52.23 -3.55
N VAL A 1032 -16.39 52.65 -3.48
CA VAL A 1032 -15.42 52.40 -4.55
C VAL A 1032 -15.11 50.91 -4.56
N SER A 1033 -15.30 50.27 -5.71
CA SER A 1033 -14.96 48.87 -5.91
C SER A 1033 -13.46 48.68 -5.69
N THR A 1034 -13.08 47.93 -4.64
CA THR A 1034 -11.72 47.38 -4.50
C THR A 1034 -11.44 46.32 -5.54
#